data_AF-A0A9D6ZNG0-F1
#
_entry.id   AF-A0A9D6ZNG0-F1
#
_cell.length_a   1.000
_cell.length_b   1.000
_cell.length_c   1.000
_cell.angle_alpha   90.00
_cell.angle_beta   90.00
_cell.angle_gamma   90.00
#
_symmetry.space_group_name_H-M   'P 1'
#
loop_
_entity.id
_entity.type
_entity.pdbx_description
1 polymer ?
#
loop_
_entity_poly.entity_id
_entity_poly.type
_entity_poly.pdbx_seq_one_letter_code
_entity_poly.pdbx_strand_id
1 'polypeptide(L)'
;MKNLGRTALRLACAGGLLLLEALNSARADSLAHLVFELQVERRETLNGLDPTFVPYTTELKLDFDPTWTGADAYDHLTQVSFAGNNHFTSPLSADMPWLPPADLAPERRLAIYVNYTTPAMGGMYWDDRYRYDDTATQRDHRYGIALDTNYSASGGFQTDITSFKTDELLAFLEKTRTDGALIYYAEDGWVYDYANHQYLQHVTYAGTARIKTITLPDPVPPPPPPPPPPPPVEPPPQLVPKPIAMLVMSRDQQYFFKAYNDFSDLDGDGESETTYKDAFEYYGYFHSQRCYRYSSVDNTFHAVGTATGAHMHYCEGSLDDAWSGNFLNWATMTRMDVVRKALYGGLRSTDTATATVLERAHLPTDAHAFAKYYNGADLAKLVPYAVGSTQSTATPLVVDATSTSGTNVFGRDDANEGITICNASPDPATTTSSQSTTQPPLLRAVAGNYQLWALNERWQCTWSDEPTNIHTLPSANTNANVPSYSGIFAASSDPGTAQALKTPGLARDHLVRVAVCEAAFFDAAHNLENCTAYGTNLKPEGVLQRYGLNNEIAFGLITGSFHKNVSGGVLRKNQGPLTNEFDATTGVFLNLPAPGIIGTLNALRVWGYGYKYGTYRSGDSTGGESCDWQLTDILATGGGPGEGYCASWGNPFSEIYLEALHYYTATGTRMATPTFNTTDTTYFPGLRTDTWSLAPLTDANACASLNVVAVNAGINSYDDDQTALYTAFNPVTTTNAVGDGEGISGHDYLVGRTAANANEICTAKTVSALGSTFGICPETPTLRGAYHVAGLAHYAHTHDLRTDLAGIQAVTTYGLPIATNRPEIDVPIGPPATALRHIHILPAYRLLRGSFASPPDPTKDGGGSLVDYRIVQPHLEVASMTSTVPASSGGRYFYGKSLVAWDDSDQGGDFDQDMWGTLEYHVDAATNQVLVTTTAVAESTTTGQLFGFVVTGTTKDGFHAYSGSLGANFVDATDVTGCTNCRALSESGGQRGAQSYTFDVSAGGASPLLRDPLYYAAKWGGFIDQNGNRTPDDPTEWDSADVQGNTGTSDGIPDTFFPLSNPGLLEAALVTAFDRIHSRAVPDWRTCAGADTDGDGIPNLYDNCKLVPNANQRDSNQDGFGNVCDADLDNSGFVNTVDLALFKQRFGTHDADADLNGDGFVNTVDLAKFKLLFGKAVGPSGYR
;
A
#
# COMPACT_ATOMS: atom_id res chain seq x y z
N MET A 1 -29.55 -5.01 5.60
CA MET A 1 -30.31 -5.81 6.60
C MET A 1 -30.74 -4.89 7.73
N LYS A 2 -32.02 -4.86 8.12
CA LYS A 2 -32.50 -4.09 9.28
C LYS A 2 -32.93 -5.07 10.38
N ASN A 3 -32.44 -4.88 11.61
CA ASN A 3 -32.73 -5.63 12.84
C ASN A 3 -32.07 -7.02 13.01
N LEU A 4 -30.74 -7.06 13.17
CA LEU A 4 -30.08 -8.20 13.86
C LEU A 4 -29.16 -7.67 14.95
N GLY A 5 -29.48 -7.99 16.22
CA GLY A 5 -28.51 -7.93 17.30
C GLY A 5 -27.58 -9.15 17.22
N ARG A 6 -26.26 -8.92 17.36
CA ARG A 6 -25.17 -9.89 17.60
C ARG A 6 -25.28 -11.29 16.94
N THR A 7 -25.79 -11.39 15.71
CA THR A 7 -25.86 -12.67 14.96
C THR A 7 -25.15 -12.51 13.63
N ALA A 8 -24.08 -13.27 13.41
CA ALA A 8 -23.32 -13.26 12.16
C ALA A 8 -23.94 -14.23 11.14
N LEU A 9 -24.27 -13.71 9.96
CA LEU A 9 -24.74 -14.46 8.80
C LEU A 9 -23.70 -14.31 7.68
N ARG A 10 -23.31 -15.41 7.05
CA ARG A 10 -22.47 -15.41 5.84
C ARG A 10 -23.35 -15.64 4.62
N LEU A 11 -23.19 -14.76 3.62
CA LEU A 11 -23.81 -14.89 2.30
C LEU A 11 -22.74 -15.36 1.31
N ALA A 12 -22.97 -16.45 0.60
CA ALA A 12 -22.07 -16.91 -0.46
C ALA A 12 -22.83 -17.02 -1.79
N CYS A 13 -22.21 -16.52 -2.87
CA CYS A 13 -22.75 -16.64 -4.23
C CYS A 13 -21.80 -17.48 -5.08
N ALA A 14 -22.28 -18.61 -5.59
CA ALA A 14 -21.52 -19.47 -6.49
C ALA A 14 -22.45 -19.96 -7.61
N GLY A 15 -22.13 -19.63 -8.86
CA GLY A 15 -22.83 -20.16 -10.04
C GLY A 15 -24.33 -19.86 -10.11
N GLY A 16 -24.80 -18.71 -9.60
CA GLY A 16 -26.22 -18.34 -9.55
C GLY A 16 -26.98 -18.91 -8.35
N LEU A 17 -26.29 -19.55 -7.41
CA LEU A 17 -26.84 -20.03 -6.14
C LEU A 17 -26.56 -19.02 -5.02
N LEU A 18 -27.55 -18.77 -4.15
CA LEU A 18 -27.41 -17.89 -2.99
C LEU A 18 -27.50 -18.75 -1.72
N LEU A 19 -26.40 -18.83 -0.96
CA LEU A 19 -26.27 -19.66 0.24
C LEU A 19 -26.24 -18.76 1.48
N LEU A 20 -27.07 -19.10 2.48
CA LEU A 20 -27.14 -18.40 3.76
C LEU A 20 -26.64 -19.32 4.87
N GLU A 21 -25.58 -18.93 5.57
CA GLU A 21 -25.02 -19.67 6.71
C GLU A 21 -25.11 -18.84 7.99
N ALA A 22 -25.67 -19.42 9.07
CA ALA A 22 -25.70 -18.82 10.39
C ALA A 22 -24.53 -19.36 11.24
N LEU A 23 -23.70 -18.46 11.78
CA LEU A 23 -22.42 -18.84 12.41
C LEU A 23 -22.51 -19.12 13.92
N ASN A 24 -23.69 -19.09 14.57
CA ASN A 24 -23.81 -19.40 16.01
C ASN A 24 -25.22 -19.83 16.49
N SER A 25 -25.27 -20.57 17.61
CA SER A 25 -26.48 -21.06 18.29
C SER A 25 -27.23 -19.96 19.06
N ALA A 26 -28.04 -19.16 18.36
CA ALA A 26 -28.90 -18.14 18.97
C ALA A 26 -30.10 -18.74 19.74
N ARG A 27 -30.59 -18.02 20.78
CA ARG A 27 -31.88 -18.31 21.43
C ARG A 27 -33.04 -17.99 20.46
N ALA A 28 -34.03 -18.88 20.42
CA ALA A 28 -35.16 -18.92 19.46
C ALA A 28 -36.04 -17.65 19.43
N ASP A 29 -35.91 -16.78 20.42
CA ASP A 29 -36.85 -15.68 20.69
C ASP A 29 -36.65 -14.46 19.76
N SER A 30 -35.62 -14.45 18.91
CA SER A 30 -35.17 -13.26 18.16
C SER A 30 -35.46 -13.26 16.64
N LEU A 31 -35.99 -14.37 16.08
CA LEU A 31 -35.97 -14.64 14.63
C LEU A 31 -37.35 -14.54 13.93
N ALA A 32 -38.31 -13.80 14.49
CA ALA A 32 -39.68 -13.80 13.97
C ALA A 32 -39.80 -13.30 12.51
N HIS A 33 -38.93 -12.40 12.06
CA HIS A 33 -38.98 -11.83 10.70
C HIS A 33 -37.58 -11.46 10.18
N LEU A 34 -37.17 -12.04 9.05
CA LEU A 34 -35.95 -11.67 8.32
C LEU A 34 -36.33 -11.01 6.99
N VAL A 35 -35.85 -9.79 6.78
CA VAL A 35 -36.10 -8.99 5.57
C VAL A 35 -34.77 -8.70 4.87
N PHE A 36 -34.65 -9.17 3.63
CA PHE A 36 -33.53 -8.88 2.75
C PHE A 36 -33.97 -7.94 1.63
N GLU A 37 -33.15 -6.94 1.36
CA GLU A 37 -33.29 -6.08 0.19
C GLU A 37 -32.29 -6.59 -0.84
N LEU A 38 -32.78 -7.16 -1.95
CA LEU A 38 -31.95 -7.58 -3.06
C LEU A 38 -31.94 -6.48 -4.12
N GLN A 39 -30.75 -5.95 -4.39
CA GLN A 39 -30.48 -5.20 -5.61
C GLN A 39 -29.95 -6.15 -6.67
N VAL A 40 -30.65 -6.22 -7.80
CA VAL A 40 -30.24 -7.01 -8.97
C VAL A 40 -30.04 -6.04 -10.12
N GLU A 41 -28.82 -5.99 -10.65
CA GLU A 41 -28.49 -5.17 -11.81
C GLU A 41 -28.71 -5.96 -13.10
N ARG A 42 -29.53 -5.40 -14.00
CA ARG A 42 -29.75 -5.97 -15.33
C ARG A 42 -28.94 -5.18 -16.35
N ARG A 43 -28.11 -5.87 -17.12
CA ARG A 43 -27.47 -5.30 -18.32
C ARG A 43 -28.46 -5.37 -19.48
N GLU A 44 -29.10 -4.25 -19.81
CA GLU A 44 -29.92 -4.15 -21.01
C GLU A 44 -29.10 -3.54 -22.16
N THR A 45 -29.03 -4.24 -23.29
CA THR A 45 -28.49 -3.68 -24.53
C THR A 45 -29.68 -3.25 -25.39
N LEU A 46 -29.94 -1.95 -25.43
CA LEU A 46 -30.91 -1.35 -26.35
C LEU A 46 -30.13 -0.58 -27.42
N ASN A 47 -30.09 -1.13 -28.63
CA ASN A 47 -29.74 -0.47 -29.90
C ASN A 47 -28.63 0.60 -29.83
N GLY A 48 -27.40 0.19 -29.49
CA GLY A 48 -26.19 0.86 -29.97
C GLY A 48 -25.80 2.20 -29.33
N LEU A 49 -26.23 2.48 -28.10
CA LEU A 49 -25.62 3.51 -27.24
C LEU A 49 -25.25 2.89 -25.88
N ASP A 50 -24.30 3.52 -25.18
CA ASP A 50 -23.60 3.10 -23.96
C ASP A 50 -24.43 2.30 -22.92
N PRO A 51 -23.86 1.31 -22.20
CA PRO A 51 -24.63 0.46 -21.30
C PRO A 51 -25.10 1.25 -20.07
N THR A 52 -26.39 1.56 -20.01
CA THR A 52 -27.02 2.08 -18.80
C THR A 52 -27.43 0.92 -17.88
N PHE A 53 -26.89 0.90 -16.66
CA PHE A 53 -27.31 0.00 -15.60
C PHE A 53 -28.66 0.45 -15.04
N VAL A 54 -29.66 -0.43 -15.05
CA VAL A 54 -30.95 -0.18 -14.41
C VAL A 54 -31.04 -1.04 -13.15
N PRO A 55 -30.98 -0.44 -11.94
CA PRO A 55 -31.10 -1.19 -10.70
C PRO A 55 -32.55 -1.60 -10.46
N TYR A 56 -32.78 -2.87 -10.14
CA TYR A 56 -34.05 -3.36 -9.62
C TYR A 56 -33.88 -3.71 -8.15
N THR A 57 -34.71 -3.11 -7.30
CA THR A 57 -34.80 -3.45 -5.88
C THR A 57 -36.02 -4.32 -5.63
N THR A 58 -35.84 -5.50 -5.05
CA THR A 58 -36.93 -6.36 -4.59
C THR A 58 -36.72 -6.79 -3.15
N GLU A 59 -37.80 -6.89 -2.37
CA GLU A 59 -37.76 -7.25 -0.95
C GLU A 59 -38.11 -8.74 -0.79
N LEU A 60 -37.20 -9.52 -0.19
CA LEU A 60 -37.40 -10.93 0.17
C LEU A 60 -37.70 -11.03 1.67
N LYS A 61 -38.85 -11.60 2.03
CA LYS A 61 -39.27 -11.83 3.43
C LYS A 61 -39.31 -13.32 3.75
N LEU A 62 -38.67 -13.69 4.86
CA LEU A 62 -38.70 -15.04 5.43
C LEU A 62 -39.39 -14.98 6.81
N ASP A 63 -40.48 -15.71 6.96
CA ASP A 63 -41.26 -15.80 8.20
C ASP A 63 -41.13 -17.20 8.83
N PHE A 64 -40.78 -17.25 10.11
CA PHE A 64 -40.57 -18.47 10.89
C PHE A 64 -41.68 -18.65 11.93
N ASP A 65 -42.07 -19.90 12.26
CA ASP A 65 -43.12 -20.16 13.25
C ASP A 65 -42.65 -19.73 14.66
N PRO A 66 -43.27 -18.71 15.29
CA PRO A 66 -42.83 -18.19 16.59
C PRO A 66 -43.26 -19.09 17.76
N THR A 67 -44.00 -20.18 17.53
CA THR A 67 -44.53 -21.05 18.60
C THR A 67 -43.58 -22.17 19.01
N TRP A 68 -42.43 -22.31 18.35
CA TRP A 68 -41.46 -23.38 18.60
C TRP A 68 -40.30 -22.91 19.48
N THR A 69 -40.07 -23.57 20.62
CA THR A 69 -38.96 -23.27 21.54
C THR A 69 -38.00 -24.45 21.62
N GLY A 70 -36.80 -24.32 21.05
CA GLY A 70 -35.75 -25.35 21.09
C GLY A 70 -34.72 -25.21 19.97
N ALA A 71 -33.64 -26.01 20.03
CA ALA A 71 -32.51 -25.97 19.09
C ALA A 71 -32.87 -26.35 17.63
N ASP A 72 -34.12 -26.73 17.34
CA ASP A 72 -34.62 -27.11 16.01
C ASP A 72 -35.52 -26.03 15.36
N ALA A 73 -35.52 -24.78 15.86
CA ALA A 73 -36.32 -23.69 15.26
C ALA A 73 -35.99 -23.41 13.77
N TYR A 74 -34.80 -23.83 13.30
CA TYR A 74 -34.34 -23.65 11.92
C TYR A 74 -35.04 -24.55 10.89
N ASP A 75 -35.75 -25.60 11.32
CA ASP A 75 -36.39 -26.58 10.43
C ASP A 75 -37.85 -26.21 10.05
N HIS A 76 -38.35 -25.03 10.47
CA HIS A 76 -39.75 -24.63 10.33
C HIS A 76 -39.94 -23.23 9.70
N LEU A 77 -39.45 -23.06 8.47
CA LEU A 77 -39.80 -21.92 7.61
C LEU A 77 -41.29 -22.01 7.20
N THR A 78 -42.08 -21.00 7.54
CA THR A 78 -43.54 -21.03 7.32
C THR A 78 -43.97 -20.33 6.03
N GLN A 79 -43.25 -19.28 5.62
CA GLN A 79 -43.58 -18.52 4.42
C GLN A 79 -42.34 -17.83 3.82
N VAL A 80 -42.28 -17.79 2.49
CA VAL A 80 -41.34 -16.97 1.69
C VAL A 80 -42.17 -16.06 0.80
N SER A 81 -41.92 -14.75 0.83
CA SER A 81 -42.64 -13.79 -0.04
C SER A 81 -41.72 -12.73 -0.65
N PHE A 82 -42.07 -12.27 -1.85
CA PHE A 82 -41.40 -11.19 -2.57
C PHE A 82 -42.34 -9.99 -2.68
N ALA A 83 -41.86 -8.78 -2.39
CA ALA A 83 -42.62 -7.55 -2.59
C ALA A 83 -41.93 -6.65 -3.63
N GLY A 84 -42.63 -6.41 -4.76
CA GLY A 84 -42.18 -5.54 -5.85
C GLY A 84 -43.26 -5.41 -6.92
N ASN A 85 -43.34 -4.24 -7.57
CA ASN A 85 -44.39 -3.88 -8.52
C ASN A 85 -44.51 -4.87 -9.70
N ASN A 86 -45.62 -5.64 -9.69
CA ASN A 86 -46.27 -6.36 -10.79
C ASN A 86 -45.38 -6.89 -11.93
N HIS A 87 -44.97 -8.17 -11.90
CA HIS A 87 -44.87 -9.03 -13.11
C HIS A 87 -44.60 -10.55 -12.87
N PHE A 88 -44.77 -11.08 -11.65
CA PHE A 88 -44.68 -12.54 -11.42
C PHE A 88 -46.06 -13.16 -11.17
N THR A 89 -46.56 -13.96 -12.11
CA THR A 89 -47.81 -14.74 -11.94
C THR A 89 -47.54 -16.23 -12.15
N SER A 90 -47.04 -16.91 -11.12
CA SER A 90 -47.31 -18.35 -10.87
C SER A 90 -46.94 -18.73 -9.43
N PRO A 91 -47.71 -19.61 -8.75
CA PRO A 91 -47.37 -20.07 -7.40
C PRO A 91 -46.20 -21.07 -7.44
N LEU A 92 -45.18 -20.87 -6.61
CA LEU A 92 -44.11 -21.84 -6.35
C LEU A 92 -44.64 -22.93 -5.41
N SER A 93 -44.63 -24.20 -5.82
CA SER A 93 -44.86 -25.35 -4.94
C SER A 93 -43.57 -25.73 -4.22
N ALA A 94 -43.65 -25.94 -2.91
CA ALA A 94 -42.55 -26.41 -2.08
C ALA A 94 -42.45 -27.94 -2.16
N ASP A 95 -41.56 -28.46 -3.00
CA ASP A 95 -41.06 -29.84 -2.90
C ASP A 95 -39.53 -29.79 -2.78
N MET A 96 -39.00 -30.04 -1.57
CA MET A 96 -37.57 -30.13 -1.28
C MET A 96 -37.19 -31.59 -0.97
N PRO A 97 -36.26 -32.23 -1.71
CA PRO A 97 -35.61 -33.44 -1.24
C PRO A 97 -34.50 -33.08 -0.26
N TRP A 98 -34.59 -33.59 0.97
CA TRP A 98 -33.48 -33.65 1.92
C TRP A 98 -32.40 -34.61 1.39
N LEU A 99 -31.20 -34.10 1.08
CA LEU A 99 -30.01 -34.94 0.91
C LEU A 99 -29.19 -34.90 2.21
N PRO A 100 -29.03 -36.00 2.95
CA PRO A 100 -28.07 -36.05 4.03
C PRO A 100 -26.64 -36.15 3.45
N PRO A 101 -25.68 -35.31 3.88
CA PRO A 101 -24.28 -35.49 3.54
C PRO A 101 -23.75 -36.75 4.24
N ALA A 102 -23.15 -37.68 3.48
CA ALA A 102 -22.24 -38.64 4.05
C ALA A 102 -20.90 -37.93 4.33
N ASP A 103 -20.46 -37.98 5.59
CA ASP A 103 -19.11 -37.69 6.10
C ASP A 103 -18.63 -36.23 6.20
N LEU A 104 -19.45 -35.33 6.77
CA LEU A 104 -18.97 -34.11 7.46
C LEU A 104 -19.71 -33.92 8.81
N ALA A 105 -19.03 -33.33 9.80
CA ALA A 105 -19.53 -33.03 11.15
C ALA A 105 -20.82 -32.15 11.13
N PRO A 106 -21.59 -32.05 12.24
CA PRO A 106 -23.01 -31.67 12.20
C PRO A 106 -23.22 -30.15 12.05
N GLU A 107 -23.07 -29.63 10.84
CA GLU A 107 -23.50 -28.27 10.48
C GLU A 107 -24.79 -28.36 9.65
N ARG A 108 -25.91 -27.84 10.18
CA ARG A 108 -27.21 -27.83 9.49
C ARG A 108 -27.26 -26.60 8.57
N ARG A 109 -27.50 -26.80 7.26
CA ARG A 109 -27.52 -25.75 6.21
C ARG A 109 -28.93 -25.58 5.64
N LEU A 110 -29.39 -24.34 5.46
CA LEU A 110 -30.64 -24.02 4.75
C LEU A 110 -30.32 -23.49 3.35
N ALA A 111 -30.73 -24.21 2.31
CA ALA A 111 -30.58 -23.79 0.92
C ALA A 111 -31.91 -23.27 0.37
N ILE A 112 -31.94 -22.02 -0.13
CA ILE A 112 -33.13 -21.43 -0.77
C ILE A 112 -32.87 -21.32 -2.27
N TYR A 113 -33.67 -22.02 -3.07
CA TYR A 113 -33.62 -21.93 -4.53
C TYR A 113 -34.52 -20.79 -5.02
N VAL A 114 -33.94 -19.77 -5.66
CA VAL A 114 -34.68 -18.73 -6.39
C VAL A 114 -34.58 -19.02 -7.87
N ASN A 115 -35.65 -19.55 -8.46
CA ASN A 115 -35.68 -19.90 -9.88
C ASN A 115 -36.27 -18.76 -10.71
N TYR A 116 -35.48 -18.14 -11.59
CA TYR A 116 -35.97 -17.15 -12.54
C TYR A 116 -36.66 -17.88 -13.70
N THR A 117 -37.99 -18.01 -13.63
CA THR A 117 -38.78 -18.48 -14.77
C THR A 117 -39.32 -17.28 -15.55
N THR A 118 -38.99 -17.23 -16.84
CA THR A 118 -39.73 -16.42 -17.81
C THR A 118 -41.17 -16.95 -17.89
N PRO A 119 -42.20 -16.08 -17.94
CA PRO A 119 -43.57 -16.55 -18.01
C PRO A 119 -43.87 -17.13 -19.40
N ALA A 120 -44.23 -18.42 -19.44
CA ALA A 120 -45.06 -19.14 -20.42
C ALA A 120 -44.67 -19.02 -21.93
N MET A 121 -44.66 -20.10 -22.71
CA MET A 121 -45.84 -20.96 -22.89
C MET A 121 -45.52 -22.46 -23.00
N GLY A 122 -46.11 -23.24 -22.08
CA GLY A 122 -46.85 -24.46 -22.43
C GLY A 122 -46.23 -25.84 -22.14
N GLY A 123 -46.47 -26.37 -20.93
CA GLY A 123 -47.16 -27.67 -20.78
C GLY A 123 -46.42 -28.93 -20.30
N MET A 124 -46.86 -29.39 -19.11
CA MET A 124 -47.10 -30.79 -18.67
C MET A 124 -46.03 -31.56 -17.85
N TYR A 125 -46.58 -32.39 -16.94
CA TYR A 125 -46.12 -32.91 -15.63
C TYR A 125 -45.66 -34.40 -15.64
N TRP A 126 -45.26 -34.89 -14.43
CA TRP A 126 -45.03 -36.27 -13.90
C TRP A 126 -43.55 -36.71 -13.84
N ASP A 127 -42.87 -37.06 -12.74
CA ASP A 127 -43.10 -37.70 -11.40
C ASP A 127 -42.47 -39.13 -11.32
N ASP A 128 -41.49 -39.24 -10.42
CA ASP A 128 -41.03 -40.36 -9.58
C ASP A 128 -40.53 -41.74 -10.09
N ARG A 129 -39.36 -42.09 -9.51
CA ARG A 129 -39.03 -43.30 -8.69
C ARG A 129 -38.06 -44.40 -9.21
N TYR A 130 -37.06 -44.65 -8.34
CA TYR A 130 -36.41 -45.93 -7.91
C TYR A 130 -34.95 -46.29 -8.29
N ARG A 131 -34.10 -46.23 -7.24
CA ARG A 131 -33.19 -47.23 -6.61
C ARG A 131 -31.79 -47.60 -7.17
N TYR A 132 -30.85 -47.49 -6.23
CA TYR A 132 -29.50 -48.04 -6.06
C TYR A 132 -29.31 -49.55 -6.39
N ASP A 133 -28.16 -49.91 -6.98
CA ASP A 133 -27.26 -50.97 -6.47
C ASP A 133 -25.81 -50.82 -7.00
N ASP A 134 -24.89 -51.44 -6.29
CA ASP A 134 -23.43 -51.26 -6.16
C ASP A 134 -22.58 -52.11 -7.14
N THR A 135 -21.28 -51.79 -7.17
CA THR A 135 -20.08 -52.59 -7.57
C THR A 135 -19.41 -52.41 -8.95
N ALA A 136 -18.10 -52.13 -8.85
CA ALA A 136 -16.96 -52.63 -9.63
C ALA A 136 -16.44 -51.89 -10.90
N THR A 137 -15.20 -51.39 -10.71
CA THR A 137 -14.03 -51.43 -11.63
C THR A 137 -13.99 -50.65 -12.95
N GLN A 138 -12.92 -49.83 -13.02
CA GLN A 138 -12.10 -49.44 -14.19
C GLN A 138 -12.62 -48.43 -15.24
N ARG A 139 -11.81 -47.35 -15.32
CA ARG A 139 -11.33 -46.60 -16.49
C ARG A 139 -12.30 -45.69 -17.27
N ASP A 140 -11.75 -44.50 -17.50
CA ASP A 140 -12.01 -43.54 -18.56
C ASP A 140 -13.40 -42.90 -18.64
N HIS A 141 -13.43 -41.64 -18.20
CA HIS A 141 -14.45 -40.67 -18.53
C HIS A 141 -14.60 -40.53 -20.05
N ARG A 142 -15.66 -41.11 -20.61
CA ARG A 142 -16.30 -40.65 -21.85
C ARG A 142 -17.80 -40.62 -21.63
N TYR A 143 -18.35 -39.44 -21.35
CA TYR A 143 -19.79 -39.21 -21.49
C TYR A 143 -20.10 -39.02 -22.98
N GLY A 144 -20.56 -40.09 -23.63
CA GLY A 144 -21.45 -40.01 -24.78
C GLY A 144 -22.88 -40.11 -24.29
N ILE A 145 -23.70 -39.08 -24.53
CA ILE A 145 -25.15 -39.15 -24.31
C ILE A 145 -25.76 -39.83 -25.55
N ALA A 146 -26.25 -41.06 -25.36
CA ALA A 146 -27.18 -41.71 -26.27
C ALA A 146 -28.60 -41.42 -25.81
N LEU A 147 -29.39 -40.83 -26.70
CA LEU A 147 -30.85 -40.69 -26.61
C LEU A 147 -31.47 -42.09 -26.72
N ASP A 148 -32.44 -42.42 -25.85
CA ASP A 148 -33.63 -43.10 -26.38
C ASP A 148 -34.91 -42.71 -25.65
N THR A 149 -35.82 -42.24 -26.49
CA THR A 149 -37.26 -42.10 -26.36
C THR A 149 -37.94 -43.44 -26.12
N ASN A 150 -39.07 -43.46 -25.40
CA ASN A 150 -40.00 -44.58 -25.52
C ASN A 150 -41.44 -44.07 -25.60
N TYR A 151 -41.99 -44.07 -26.81
CA TYR A 151 -43.41 -44.33 -27.01
C TYR A 151 -43.61 -45.35 -28.14
N SER A 152 -44.49 -46.31 -27.88
CA SER A 152 -44.57 -47.59 -28.56
C SER A 152 -45.27 -47.57 -29.91
N ALA A 153 -44.82 -48.49 -30.77
CA ALA A 153 -45.57 -49.26 -31.76
C ALA A 153 -46.29 -48.51 -32.89
N SER A 154 -45.72 -48.54 -34.08
CA SER A 154 -46.12 -49.48 -35.15
C SER A 154 -45.73 -48.97 -36.54
N GLY A 155 -45.20 -49.89 -37.36
CA GLY A 155 -45.31 -49.80 -38.82
C GLY A 155 -44.41 -48.77 -39.49
N GLY A 156 -43.20 -49.21 -39.87
CA GLY A 156 -42.17 -48.38 -40.47
C GLY A 156 -42.53 -47.72 -41.80
N PHE A 157 -41.69 -46.76 -42.17
CA PHE A 157 -41.44 -46.40 -43.56
C PHE A 157 -40.00 -45.88 -43.68
N GLN A 158 -39.18 -46.57 -44.46
CA GLN A 158 -38.09 -45.94 -45.20
C GLN A 158 -38.69 -44.85 -46.08
N THR A 159 -38.09 -43.66 -46.15
CA THR A 159 -37.84 -42.97 -47.42
C THR A 159 -37.03 -41.69 -47.19
N ASP A 160 -36.13 -41.47 -48.15
CA ASP A 160 -35.31 -40.30 -48.43
C ASP A 160 -35.81 -38.94 -47.90
N ILE A 161 -34.88 -38.16 -47.33
CA ILE A 161 -35.06 -36.73 -47.12
C ILE A 161 -33.95 -35.97 -47.86
N THR A 162 -34.29 -35.58 -49.08
CA THR A 162 -33.92 -34.28 -49.63
C THR A 162 -34.78 -33.20 -48.95
N SER A 163 -34.15 -32.07 -48.57
CA SER A 163 -34.71 -30.81 -48.05
C SER A 163 -34.52 -30.54 -46.55
N PHE A 164 -33.50 -29.74 -46.22
CA PHE A 164 -33.47 -28.92 -45.01
C PHE A 164 -34.30 -27.65 -45.22
N LYS A 165 -35.08 -27.26 -44.21
CA LYS A 165 -35.74 -25.95 -44.13
C LYS A 165 -34.79 -24.94 -43.47
N THR A 166 -34.93 -23.69 -43.85
CA THR A 166 -34.04 -22.55 -43.53
C THR A 166 -33.90 -22.24 -42.02
N ASP A 167 -34.72 -22.84 -41.16
CA ASP A 167 -34.74 -22.57 -39.71
C ASP A 167 -33.77 -23.46 -38.91
N GLU A 168 -33.29 -24.57 -39.46
CA GLU A 168 -32.30 -25.46 -38.81
C GLU A 168 -30.84 -25.00 -39.04
N LEU A 169 -30.58 -24.17 -40.07
CA LEU A 169 -29.27 -23.55 -40.30
C LEU A 169 -28.99 -22.41 -39.30
N LEU A 170 -30.04 -21.71 -38.83
CA LEU A 170 -29.89 -20.66 -37.81
C LEU A 170 -29.55 -21.24 -36.43
N ALA A 171 -30.16 -22.38 -36.06
CA ALA A 171 -29.88 -23.08 -34.81
C ALA A 171 -28.48 -23.72 -34.76
N PHE A 172 -27.88 -24.02 -35.91
CA PHE A 172 -26.50 -24.51 -36.00
C PHE A 172 -25.45 -23.39 -35.89
N LEU A 173 -25.75 -22.20 -36.43
CA LEU A 173 -24.88 -21.02 -36.36
C LEU A 173 -24.88 -20.33 -34.99
N GLU A 174 -25.96 -20.43 -34.21
CA GLU A 174 -25.98 -19.88 -32.84
C GLU A 174 -25.24 -20.76 -31.84
N LYS A 175 -25.17 -22.08 -32.05
CA LYS A 175 -24.49 -23.01 -31.14
C LYS A 175 -22.95 -22.96 -31.23
N THR A 176 -22.39 -22.37 -32.28
CA THR A 176 -20.94 -22.23 -32.48
C THR A 176 -20.35 -20.92 -31.96
N ARG A 177 -21.16 -20.04 -31.33
CA ARG A 177 -20.68 -18.77 -30.78
C ARG A 177 -20.24 -18.83 -29.30
N THR A 178 -20.54 -19.92 -28.59
CA THR A 178 -20.23 -20.05 -27.15
C THR A 178 -18.95 -20.82 -26.81
N ASP A 179 -18.37 -21.58 -27.73
CA ASP A 179 -17.12 -22.32 -27.49
C ASP A 179 -16.06 -21.88 -28.51
N GLY A 180 -15.07 -21.09 -28.08
CA GLY A 180 -14.08 -20.51 -28.98
C GLY A 180 -13.20 -21.54 -29.69
N ALA A 181 -13.41 -21.75 -31.00
CA ALA A 181 -12.39 -22.15 -32.00
C ALA A 181 -12.88 -22.02 -33.46
N LEU A 182 -12.06 -21.33 -34.28
CA LEU A 182 -11.81 -21.41 -35.75
C LEU A 182 -12.95 -21.40 -36.81
N ILE A 183 -12.71 -20.58 -37.84
CA ILE A 183 -13.52 -20.32 -39.05
C ILE A 183 -13.37 -21.44 -40.11
N TYR A 184 -14.41 -21.70 -40.92
CA TYR A 184 -14.24 -22.18 -42.31
C TYR A 184 -15.13 -21.45 -43.33
N TYR A 185 -14.55 -21.19 -44.51
CA TYR A 185 -15.17 -20.86 -45.80
C TYR A 185 -15.59 -22.14 -46.54
N ALA A 186 -16.52 -22.04 -47.50
CA ALA A 186 -16.84 -23.11 -48.43
C ALA A 186 -16.74 -22.63 -49.90
N GLU A 187 -15.76 -23.14 -50.62
CA GLU A 187 -15.89 -23.46 -52.05
C GLU A 187 -15.71 -25.00 -52.18
N ASP A 188 -16.59 -25.65 -52.94
CA ASP A 188 -16.51 -27.06 -53.38
C ASP A 188 -16.74 -28.22 -52.37
N GLY A 189 -17.37 -27.98 -51.22
CA GLY A 189 -18.19 -29.02 -50.56
C GLY A 189 -17.47 -30.17 -49.83
N TRP A 190 -16.20 -29.98 -49.44
CA TRP A 190 -15.46 -30.87 -48.52
C TRP A 190 -15.34 -30.26 -47.12
N VAL A 191 -15.45 -31.08 -46.07
CA VAL A 191 -15.18 -30.67 -44.68
C VAL A 191 -13.84 -31.25 -44.21
N TYR A 192 -12.90 -30.39 -43.80
CA TYR A 192 -11.55 -30.75 -43.34
C TYR A 192 -11.38 -30.43 -41.85
N ASP A 193 -10.84 -31.37 -41.07
CA ASP A 193 -10.51 -31.22 -39.66
C ASP A 193 -9.01 -30.92 -39.49
N TYR A 194 -8.68 -29.70 -39.09
CA TYR A 194 -7.30 -29.27 -38.85
C TYR A 194 -6.69 -29.81 -37.55
N ALA A 195 -7.49 -30.11 -36.52
CA ALA A 195 -6.95 -30.62 -35.25
C ALA A 195 -6.41 -32.05 -35.40
N ASN A 196 -6.90 -32.79 -36.40
CA ASN A 196 -6.51 -34.18 -36.65
C ASN A 196 -5.93 -34.43 -38.06
N HIS A 197 -5.84 -33.40 -38.92
CA HIS A 197 -5.36 -33.43 -40.31
C HIS A 197 -6.08 -34.42 -41.24
N GLN A 198 -7.42 -34.44 -41.26
CA GLN A 198 -8.21 -35.43 -42.03
C GLN A 198 -9.44 -34.81 -42.70
N TYR A 199 -9.85 -35.36 -43.85
CA TYR A 199 -11.13 -35.01 -44.49
C TYR A 199 -12.26 -35.87 -43.92
N LEU A 200 -13.33 -35.24 -43.44
CA LEU A 200 -14.39 -35.92 -42.69
C LEU A 200 -15.59 -36.31 -43.57
N GLN A 201 -16.09 -35.45 -44.46
CA GLN A 201 -17.24 -35.76 -45.31
C GLN A 201 -17.43 -34.84 -46.53
N HIS A 202 -18.07 -35.35 -47.59
CA HIS A 202 -18.45 -34.62 -48.82
C HIS A 202 -19.99 -34.54 -48.92
N VAL A 203 -20.56 -33.34 -49.13
CA VAL A 203 -22.02 -33.10 -49.11
C VAL A 203 -22.51 -32.63 -50.48
N THR A 204 -23.57 -33.25 -51.03
CA THR A 204 -24.11 -32.95 -52.38
C THR A 204 -25.60 -32.59 -52.31
N TYR A 205 -26.04 -31.51 -52.97
CA TYR A 205 -27.44 -31.04 -53.01
C TYR A 205 -28.13 -31.35 -54.36
N ALA A 206 -29.43 -31.69 -54.34
CA ALA A 206 -30.25 -31.96 -55.53
C ALA A 206 -31.65 -31.29 -55.48
N GLY A 207 -31.97 -30.42 -56.46
CA GLY A 207 -33.28 -30.39 -57.16
C GLY A 207 -34.38 -29.33 -56.87
N THR A 208 -34.25 -28.13 -57.50
CA THR A 208 -35.22 -27.20 -58.14
C THR A 208 -36.76 -27.18 -57.89
N ALA A 209 -37.31 -25.97 -57.59
CA ALA A 209 -38.64 -25.49 -58.04
C ALA A 209 -38.57 -24.00 -58.51
N ARG A 210 -39.26 -23.67 -59.63
CA ARG A 210 -39.23 -22.39 -60.38
C ARG A 210 -40.60 -21.68 -60.34
N ILE A 211 -40.66 -20.34 -60.31
CA ILE A 211 -41.62 -19.52 -61.12
C ILE A 211 -40.97 -18.21 -61.61
N LYS A 212 -41.44 -17.82 -62.80
CA LYS A 212 -41.04 -16.84 -63.83
C LYS A 212 -41.29 -15.35 -63.49
N THR A 213 -40.45 -14.52 -64.11
CA THR A 213 -40.35 -13.04 -64.25
C THR A 213 -41.46 -12.36 -65.08
N ILE A 214 -41.87 -11.10 -64.79
CA ILE A 214 -42.00 -9.92 -65.72
C ILE A 214 -41.89 -8.58 -64.92
N THR A 215 -41.26 -7.58 -65.56
CA THR A 215 -40.51 -6.37 -65.12
C THR A 215 -41.26 -5.02 -65.27
N LEU A 216 -40.87 -3.95 -64.54
CA LEU A 216 -40.93 -2.50 -64.94
C LEU A 216 -39.99 -1.62 -64.03
N PRO A 217 -39.60 -0.38 -64.44
CA PRO A 217 -38.21 0.07 -64.64
C PRO A 217 -37.48 0.69 -63.43
N ASP A 218 -36.15 0.75 -63.55
CA ASP A 218 -35.17 1.09 -62.51
C ASP A 218 -35.35 2.47 -61.84
N PRO A 219 -35.41 2.53 -60.50
CA PRO A 219 -35.06 3.72 -59.75
C PRO A 219 -33.55 3.70 -59.43
N VAL A 220 -32.90 4.81 -59.75
CA VAL A 220 -31.48 5.14 -59.54
C VAL A 220 -30.97 4.63 -58.17
N PRO A 221 -29.80 3.96 -58.11
CA PRO A 221 -29.22 3.57 -56.83
C PRO A 221 -28.95 4.81 -55.98
N PRO A 222 -29.36 4.83 -54.69
CA PRO A 222 -28.96 5.90 -53.78
C PRO A 222 -27.43 5.94 -53.69
N PRO A 223 -26.81 7.12 -53.50
CA PRO A 223 -25.37 7.20 -53.28
C PRO A 223 -25.00 6.29 -52.10
N PRO A 224 -23.86 5.59 -52.17
CA PRO A 224 -23.41 4.76 -51.06
C PRO A 224 -23.38 5.61 -49.78
N PRO A 225 -23.80 5.05 -48.63
CA PRO A 225 -23.62 5.74 -47.36
C PRO A 225 -22.14 6.16 -47.25
N PRO A 226 -21.83 7.36 -46.72
CA PRO A 226 -20.45 7.70 -46.44
C PRO A 226 -19.84 6.55 -45.62
N PRO A 227 -18.60 6.14 -45.92
CA PRO A 227 -17.96 5.09 -45.14
C PRO A 227 -18.09 5.47 -43.66
N PRO A 228 -18.34 4.50 -42.76
CA PRO A 228 -18.23 4.78 -41.34
C PRO A 228 -16.89 5.48 -41.12
N PRO A 229 -16.83 6.53 -40.28
CA PRO A 229 -15.55 7.13 -39.94
C PRO A 229 -14.60 5.98 -39.59
N PRO A 230 -13.36 5.98 -40.13
CA PRO A 230 -12.41 4.93 -39.81
C PRO A 230 -12.40 4.77 -38.29
N PRO A 231 -12.38 3.51 -37.78
CA PRO A 231 -12.15 3.32 -36.35
C PRO A 231 -10.95 4.18 -35.95
N PRO A 232 -10.96 4.80 -34.75
CA PRO A 232 -9.79 5.54 -34.28
C PRO A 232 -8.58 4.65 -34.55
N VAL A 233 -7.66 5.14 -35.38
CA VAL A 233 -6.43 4.43 -35.67
C VAL A 233 -5.73 4.29 -34.31
N GLU A 234 -5.78 3.09 -33.73
CA GLU A 234 -4.91 2.78 -32.62
C GLU A 234 -3.48 2.90 -33.16
N PRO A 235 -2.63 3.71 -32.52
CA PRO A 235 -1.25 3.87 -32.98
C PRO A 235 -0.55 2.50 -32.96
N PRO A 236 0.41 2.26 -33.86
CA PRO A 236 1.25 1.07 -33.76
C PRO A 236 1.86 1.04 -32.34
N PRO A 237 1.86 -0.13 -31.66
CA PRO A 237 2.22 -0.26 -30.24
C PRO A 237 3.68 0.10 -29.87
N GLN A 238 4.48 0.61 -30.82
CA GLN A 238 5.91 0.87 -30.68
C GLN A 238 6.28 2.35 -30.49
N LEU A 239 5.32 3.30 -30.55
CA LEU A 239 5.64 4.72 -30.81
C LEU A 239 5.15 5.76 -29.81
N VAL A 240 4.48 5.32 -28.75
CA VAL A 240 4.16 6.19 -27.62
C VAL A 240 5.41 6.34 -26.73
N PRO A 241 5.88 7.56 -26.41
CA PRO A 241 6.93 7.75 -25.43
C PRO A 241 6.54 7.06 -24.11
N LYS A 242 7.41 6.15 -23.64
CA LYS A 242 7.19 5.42 -22.39
C LYS A 242 6.98 6.41 -21.24
N PRO A 243 6.01 6.17 -20.33
CA PRO A 243 5.86 6.97 -19.11
C PRO A 243 7.15 7.04 -18.32
N ILE A 244 7.39 8.18 -17.69
CA ILE A 244 8.54 8.42 -16.83
C ILE A 244 8.04 8.58 -15.41
N ALA A 245 8.63 7.84 -14.47
CA ALA A 245 8.35 7.95 -13.05
C ALA A 245 9.64 8.27 -12.28
N MET A 246 9.70 9.44 -11.66
CA MET A 246 10.72 9.78 -10.69
C MET A 246 10.26 9.35 -9.31
N LEU A 247 10.97 8.39 -8.71
CA LEU A 247 10.82 8.10 -7.29
C LEU A 247 11.48 9.24 -6.50
N VAL A 248 10.71 9.88 -5.64
CA VAL A 248 11.20 10.92 -4.72
C VAL A 248 11.07 10.35 -3.32
N MET A 249 12.20 9.99 -2.71
CA MET A 249 12.19 9.31 -1.41
C MET A 249 12.93 10.14 -0.36
N SER A 250 12.36 10.22 0.84
CA SER A 250 13.11 10.76 1.97
C SER A 250 14.32 9.88 2.28
N ARG A 251 15.31 10.47 2.93
CA ARG A 251 16.40 9.74 3.57
C ARG A 251 16.27 10.08 5.05
N ASP A 252 15.47 9.29 5.74
CA ASP A 252 15.07 9.55 7.13
C ASP A 252 15.34 8.31 7.98
N GLN A 253 15.72 8.51 9.24
CA GLN A 253 15.89 7.44 10.22
C GLN A 253 14.59 6.65 10.47
N GLN A 254 13.42 7.27 10.22
CA GLN A 254 12.10 6.67 10.42
C GLN A 254 11.86 5.38 9.63
N TYR A 255 12.61 5.14 8.54
CA TYR A 255 12.59 3.86 7.82
C TYR A 255 13.04 2.67 8.69
N PHE A 256 13.83 2.91 9.75
CA PHE A 256 14.43 1.86 10.56
C PHE A 256 13.63 1.48 11.82
N PHE A 257 12.48 2.15 12.08
CA PHE A 257 11.56 1.69 13.12
C PHE A 257 10.80 0.42 12.72
N LYS A 258 10.22 -0.25 13.73
CA LYS A 258 9.30 -1.38 13.57
C LYS A 258 8.23 -1.06 12.52
N ALA A 259 8.03 -1.96 11.56
CA ALA A 259 7.01 -1.81 10.53
C ALA A 259 5.61 -1.77 11.16
N TYR A 260 5.31 -2.78 11.97
CA TYR A 260 4.06 -2.90 12.70
C TYR A 260 4.26 -2.34 14.09
N ASN A 261 3.72 -1.15 14.37
CA ASN A 261 3.73 -0.59 15.72
C ASN A 261 2.65 -1.26 16.59
N ASP A 262 2.56 -0.86 17.87
CA ASP A 262 1.64 -1.48 18.86
C ASP A 262 0.47 -0.54 19.21
N PHE A 263 0.14 0.38 18.30
CA PHE A 263 -0.83 1.45 18.53
C PHE A 263 -1.59 1.92 17.29
N SER A 264 -1.29 1.39 16.10
CA SER A 264 -2.08 1.66 14.89
C SER A 264 -3.16 0.61 14.72
N ASP A 265 -4.29 1.04 14.17
CA ASP A 265 -5.29 0.18 13.55
C ASP A 265 -4.78 -0.19 12.14
N LEU A 266 -4.30 -1.42 12.01
CA LEU A 266 -3.71 -2.00 10.80
C LEU A 266 -4.74 -2.71 9.94
N ASP A 267 -5.83 -3.22 10.53
CA ASP A 267 -6.88 -3.99 9.83
C ASP A 267 -8.17 -3.18 9.55
N GLY A 268 -8.24 -1.94 10.05
CA GLY A 268 -9.33 -1.01 9.83
C GLY A 268 -10.61 -1.36 10.61
N ASP A 269 -10.50 -2.17 11.67
CA ASP A 269 -11.64 -2.58 12.49
C ASP A 269 -12.06 -1.53 13.54
N GLY A 270 -11.30 -0.43 13.65
CA GLY A 270 -11.52 0.67 14.60
C GLY A 270 -10.83 0.45 15.95
N GLU A 271 -10.13 -0.66 16.15
CA GLU A 271 -9.33 -0.95 17.34
C GLU A 271 -7.83 -0.98 16.97
N SER A 272 -6.97 -0.57 17.89
CA SER A 272 -5.52 -0.60 17.65
C SER A 272 -4.93 -2.00 17.85
N GLU A 273 -4.01 -2.42 16.98
CA GLU A 273 -3.25 -3.67 17.14
C GLU A 273 -2.19 -3.51 18.22
N THR A 274 -2.55 -3.85 19.45
CA THR A 274 -1.62 -3.83 20.60
C THR A 274 -0.73 -5.08 20.69
N THR A 275 -1.03 -6.14 19.92
CA THR A 275 -0.29 -7.40 19.91
C THR A 275 -0.50 -8.16 18.59
N TYR A 276 0.10 -9.34 18.45
CA TYR A 276 -0.09 -10.21 17.29
C TYR A 276 -1.53 -10.71 17.17
N LYS A 277 -2.15 -10.51 15.99
CA LYS A 277 -3.45 -11.07 15.60
C LYS A 277 -3.24 -12.16 14.54
N ASP A 278 -3.67 -13.40 14.82
CA ASP A 278 -3.55 -14.52 13.86
C ASP A 278 -4.35 -14.30 12.57
N ALA A 279 -5.49 -13.60 12.66
CA ALA A 279 -6.34 -13.30 11.51
C ALA A 279 -5.73 -12.26 10.55
N PHE A 280 -4.66 -11.57 10.96
CA PHE A 280 -4.00 -10.54 10.17
C PHE A 280 -2.74 -11.10 9.51
N GLU A 281 -2.56 -10.78 8.23
CA GLU A 281 -1.37 -11.16 7.47
C GLU A 281 -0.32 -10.05 7.53
N TYR A 282 0.79 -10.32 8.21
CA TYR A 282 1.92 -9.41 8.32
C TYR A 282 2.88 -9.62 7.13
N TYR A 283 2.97 -8.62 6.27
CA TYR A 283 3.91 -8.60 5.15
C TYR A 283 5.38 -8.44 5.60
N GLY A 284 6.28 -9.28 5.08
CA GLY A 284 7.70 -9.21 5.41
C GLY A 284 8.53 -10.26 4.66
N TYR A 285 9.80 -10.44 5.02
CA TYR A 285 10.68 -11.39 4.32
C TYR A 285 10.31 -12.86 4.50
N PHE A 286 9.63 -13.21 5.59
CA PHE A 286 9.08 -14.54 5.76
C PHE A 286 7.77 -14.63 4.97
N HIS A 287 7.49 -15.77 4.38
CA HIS A 287 6.17 -16.03 3.82
C HIS A 287 5.20 -16.31 4.96
N SER A 288 4.10 -15.54 5.04
CA SER A 288 3.08 -15.61 6.10
C SER A 288 2.57 -17.04 6.31
N GLN A 289 2.30 -17.75 5.21
CA GLN A 289 1.74 -19.10 5.23
C GLN A 289 2.76 -20.26 5.28
N ARG A 290 3.97 -20.01 5.78
CA ARG A 290 5.03 -21.04 5.90
C ARG A 290 5.60 -21.13 7.29
N CYS A 291 6.14 -22.31 7.60
CA CYS A 291 6.87 -22.59 8.82
C CYS A 291 8.37 -22.66 8.54
N TYR A 292 9.17 -22.10 9.45
CA TYR A 292 10.60 -21.91 9.28
C TYR A 292 11.42 -22.59 10.39
N ARG A 293 12.53 -23.23 10.03
CA ARG A 293 13.57 -23.66 10.99
C ARG A 293 14.85 -22.87 10.76
N TYR A 294 15.52 -22.50 11.84
CA TYR A 294 16.81 -21.84 11.79
C TYR A 294 17.95 -22.85 11.63
N SER A 295 18.82 -22.62 10.63
CA SER A 295 20.02 -23.40 10.38
C SER A 295 21.24 -22.66 10.93
N SER A 296 21.98 -23.30 11.85
CA SER A 296 23.26 -22.77 12.34
C SER A 296 24.44 -23.04 11.40
N VAL A 297 24.23 -23.78 10.31
CA VAL A 297 25.27 -24.12 9.33
C VAL A 297 25.59 -22.89 8.47
N ASP A 298 24.56 -22.20 8.03
CA ASP A 298 24.60 -21.01 7.17
C ASP A 298 23.93 -19.78 7.80
N ASN A 299 23.47 -19.90 9.05
CA ASN A 299 22.84 -18.83 9.85
C ASN A 299 21.62 -18.22 9.16
N THR A 300 20.73 -19.08 8.65
CA THR A 300 19.58 -18.70 7.82
C THR A 300 18.32 -19.46 8.24
N PHE A 301 17.16 -18.81 8.15
CA PHE A 301 15.84 -19.44 8.26
C PHE A 301 15.44 -20.06 6.93
N HIS A 302 15.12 -21.35 6.94
CA HIS A 302 14.63 -22.09 5.77
C HIS A 302 13.17 -22.49 5.97
N ALA A 303 12.39 -22.41 4.90
CA ALA A 303 11.05 -22.96 4.92
C ALA A 303 11.12 -24.49 5.07
N VAL A 304 10.24 -25.06 5.88
CA VAL A 304 10.20 -26.51 6.15
C VAL A 304 8.82 -27.14 5.93
N GLY A 305 7.80 -26.33 5.69
CA GLY A 305 6.44 -26.78 5.45
C GLY A 305 5.45 -25.62 5.34
N THR A 306 4.27 -25.92 4.83
CA THR A 306 3.12 -25.00 4.81
C THR A 306 2.51 -24.93 6.21
N ALA A 307 2.15 -23.72 6.64
CA ALA A 307 1.43 -23.52 7.89
C ALA A 307 -0.04 -23.99 7.79
N THR A 308 -0.69 -24.17 8.93
CA THR A 308 -2.03 -24.72 9.12
C THR A 308 -2.92 -23.72 9.88
N GLY A 309 -4.14 -24.13 10.25
CA GLY A 309 -5.12 -23.27 10.91
C GLY A 309 -6.04 -22.56 9.94
N ALA A 310 -6.98 -21.76 10.46
CA ALA A 310 -7.98 -21.06 9.65
C ALA A 310 -7.38 -20.01 8.72
N HIS A 311 -6.27 -19.39 9.15
CA HIS A 311 -5.55 -18.36 8.41
C HIS A 311 -4.21 -18.86 7.84
N MET A 312 -3.92 -20.16 7.94
CA MET A 312 -2.67 -20.76 7.47
C MET A 312 -1.42 -20.16 8.12
N HIS A 313 -1.45 -19.87 9.43
CA HIS A 313 -0.34 -19.23 10.16
C HIS A 313 0.25 -20.08 11.28
N TYR A 314 -0.30 -21.27 11.54
CA TYR A 314 0.15 -22.15 12.61
C TYR A 314 1.12 -23.25 12.14
N CYS A 315 2.08 -23.60 12.97
CA CYS A 315 3.01 -24.70 12.76
C CYS A 315 2.65 -25.84 13.70
N GLU A 316 1.99 -26.87 13.16
CA GLU A 316 1.43 -27.96 13.95
C GLU A 316 1.91 -29.35 13.48
N GLY A 317 1.88 -30.32 14.38
CA GLY A 317 2.22 -31.72 14.12
C GLY A 317 3.71 -31.92 13.87
N SER A 318 4.11 -32.26 12.64
CA SER A 318 5.53 -32.42 12.30
C SER A 318 6.30 -31.10 12.22
N LEU A 319 5.62 -29.97 12.47
CA LEU A 319 6.16 -28.61 12.44
C LEU A 319 6.11 -27.91 13.81
N ASP A 320 5.76 -28.62 14.90
CA ASP A 320 5.67 -28.04 16.26
C ASP A 320 7.00 -27.40 16.75
N ASP A 321 8.13 -27.73 16.13
CA ASP A 321 9.46 -27.18 16.41
C ASP A 321 9.89 -26.10 15.39
N ALA A 322 8.95 -25.52 14.64
CA ALA A 322 9.19 -24.48 13.66
C ALA A 322 8.58 -23.13 14.08
N TRP A 323 9.08 -22.06 13.48
CA TRP A 323 8.52 -20.71 13.61
C TRP A 323 7.44 -20.47 12.57
N SER A 324 6.35 -19.81 12.96
CA SER A 324 5.40 -19.22 12.02
C SER A 324 6.05 -18.05 11.28
N GLY A 325 5.97 -18.05 9.94
CA GLY A 325 6.44 -16.95 9.11
C GLY A 325 5.66 -15.65 9.36
N ASN A 326 4.34 -15.74 9.53
CA ASN A 326 3.49 -14.59 9.85
C ASN A 326 3.89 -13.94 11.17
N PHE A 327 4.13 -14.76 12.21
CA PHE A 327 4.59 -14.30 13.51
C PHE A 327 5.97 -13.62 13.44
N LEU A 328 6.91 -14.19 12.68
CA LEU A 328 8.23 -13.58 12.49
C LEU A 328 8.18 -12.25 11.74
N ASN A 329 7.28 -12.08 10.77
CA ASN A 329 7.11 -10.79 10.10
C ASN A 329 6.65 -9.70 11.07
N TRP A 330 5.61 -9.97 11.88
CA TRP A 330 5.17 -9.05 12.95
C TRP A 330 6.30 -8.72 13.94
N ALA A 331 7.04 -9.75 14.35
CA ALA A 331 8.03 -9.63 15.42
C ALA A 331 9.31 -8.91 15.00
N THR A 332 9.67 -8.89 13.70
CA THR A 332 11.04 -8.54 13.28
C THR A 332 11.15 -7.48 12.19
N MET A 333 10.12 -7.20 11.39
CA MET A 333 10.27 -6.33 10.22
C MET A 333 10.39 -4.84 10.57
N THR A 334 11.27 -4.14 9.84
CA THR A 334 11.34 -2.67 9.84
C THR A 334 10.59 -2.11 8.63
N ARG A 335 10.24 -0.83 8.64
CA ARG A 335 9.61 -0.17 7.47
C ARG A 335 10.52 -0.27 6.23
N MET A 336 11.84 -0.16 6.41
CA MET A 336 12.81 -0.32 5.33
C MET A 336 12.75 -1.71 4.71
N ASP A 337 12.58 -2.76 5.50
CA ASP A 337 12.48 -4.12 4.97
C ASP A 337 11.24 -4.29 4.08
N VAL A 338 10.11 -3.72 4.51
CA VAL A 338 8.86 -3.71 3.73
C VAL A 338 9.03 -2.91 2.43
N VAL A 339 9.67 -1.74 2.48
CA VAL A 339 9.98 -0.91 1.30
C VAL A 339 10.86 -1.65 0.31
N ARG A 340 11.94 -2.28 0.78
CA ARG A 340 12.86 -3.03 -0.08
C ARG A 340 12.19 -4.25 -0.68
N LYS A 341 11.36 -4.96 0.09
CA LYS A 341 10.59 -6.09 -0.42
C LYS A 341 9.61 -5.66 -1.50
N ALA A 342 8.78 -4.65 -1.21
CA ALA A 342 7.77 -4.15 -2.15
C ALA A 342 8.41 -3.62 -3.44
N LEU A 343 9.48 -2.82 -3.33
CA LEU A 343 10.11 -2.22 -4.51
C LEU A 343 10.92 -3.21 -5.34
N TYR A 344 11.74 -4.06 -4.71
CA TYR A 344 12.69 -4.89 -5.47
C TYR A 344 12.93 -6.32 -4.96
N GLY A 345 12.09 -6.83 -4.05
CA GLY A 345 12.20 -8.19 -3.54
C GLY A 345 13.15 -8.36 -2.34
N GLY A 346 13.61 -7.25 -1.73
CA GLY A 346 14.34 -7.25 -0.45
C GLY A 346 15.86 -7.12 -0.54
N LEU A 347 16.51 -6.82 0.59
CA LEU A 347 17.97 -6.73 0.70
C LEU A 347 18.58 -8.14 0.65
N ARG A 348 19.39 -8.43 -0.37
CA ARG A 348 20.01 -9.76 -0.56
C ARG A 348 21.41 -9.80 0.04
N SER A 349 21.59 -10.56 1.12
CA SER A 349 22.92 -10.84 1.70
C SER A 349 23.67 -11.92 0.93
N THR A 350 22.92 -12.85 0.32
CA THR A 350 23.41 -13.84 -0.63
C THR A 350 22.57 -13.73 -1.89
N ASP A 351 23.22 -13.51 -3.03
CA ASP A 351 22.57 -13.46 -4.33
C ASP A 351 23.43 -14.19 -5.38
N THR A 352 23.23 -15.50 -5.46
CA THR A 352 23.92 -16.37 -6.44
C THR A 352 22.90 -16.90 -7.44
N ALA A 353 23.34 -17.50 -8.55
CA ALA A 353 22.41 -18.09 -9.51
C ALA A 353 21.40 -19.06 -8.85
N THR A 354 21.82 -19.84 -7.84
CA THR A 354 21.00 -20.93 -7.28
C THR A 354 20.40 -20.62 -5.91
N ALA A 355 20.79 -19.54 -5.25
CA ALA A 355 20.37 -19.24 -3.88
C ALA A 355 20.21 -17.73 -3.66
N THR A 356 19.14 -17.37 -2.96
CA THR A 356 18.84 -16.00 -2.54
C THR A 356 18.52 -16.00 -1.05
N VAL A 357 19.23 -15.17 -0.29
CA VAL A 357 19.00 -14.99 1.15
C VAL A 357 18.77 -13.51 1.43
N LEU A 358 17.58 -13.18 1.92
CA LEU A 358 17.23 -11.83 2.35
C LEU A 358 17.78 -11.57 3.75
N GLU A 359 18.27 -10.36 4.02
CA GLU A 359 18.76 -9.94 5.34
C GLU A 359 18.05 -8.67 5.80
N ARG A 360 17.59 -8.67 7.05
CA ARG A 360 16.91 -7.54 7.69
C ARG A 360 17.79 -6.28 7.73
N ALA A 361 17.17 -5.12 7.79
CA ALA A 361 17.88 -3.87 8.07
C ALA A 361 18.67 -3.93 9.38
N HIS A 362 19.86 -3.34 9.38
CA HIS A 362 20.69 -3.19 10.58
C HIS A 362 20.12 -2.13 11.51
N LEU A 363 20.03 -2.43 12.82
CA LEU A 363 19.52 -1.52 13.84
C LEU A 363 20.58 -1.26 14.92
N PRO A 364 21.05 -0.01 15.11
CA PRO A 364 21.86 0.31 16.28
C PRO A 364 21.11 -0.03 17.58
N THR A 365 21.83 -0.17 18.70
CA THR A 365 21.23 -0.50 20.00
C THR A 365 20.73 0.76 20.73
N ASP A 366 20.06 1.64 20.00
CA ASP A 366 19.37 2.86 20.44
C ASP A 366 17.86 2.69 20.23
N ALA A 367 17.06 3.75 20.24
CA ALA A 367 15.61 3.69 20.06
C ALA A 367 15.14 3.09 18.71
N HIS A 368 16.01 2.85 17.72
CA HIS A 368 15.63 2.09 16.52
C HIS A 368 15.46 0.59 16.81
N ALA A 369 16.14 0.06 17.83
CA ALA A 369 15.92 -1.29 18.31
C ALA A 369 14.55 -1.39 19.00
N PHE A 370 13.91 -2.54 18.91
CA PHE A 370 12.57 -2.72 19.48
C PHE A 370 12.31 -4.13 19.98
N ALA A 371 11.44 -4.23 20.99
CA ALA A 371 10.99 -5.47 21.60
C ALA A 371 9.49 -5.71 21.38
N LYS A 372 9.14 -6.95 21.02
CA LYS A 372 7.77 -7.45 20.82
C LYS A 372 7.47 -8.54 21.85
N TYR A 373 6.29 -8.51 22.45
CA TYR A 373 5.86 -9.47 23.47
C TYR A 373 4.56 -10.16 23.09
N TYR A 374 4.50 -11.47 23.28
CA TYR A 374 3.31 -12.28 23.03
C TYR A 374 3.12 -13.36 24.08
N ASN A 375 1.89 -13.54 24.55
CA ASN A 375 1.49 -14.56 25.51
C ASN A 375 0.17 -15.26 25.17
N GLY A 376 -0.22 -15.25 23.89
CA GLY A 376 -1.43 -15.92 23.41
C GLY A 376 -1.41 -17.42 23.71
N ALA A 377 -2.60 -18.01 23.87
CA ALA A 377 -2.75 -19.44 24.18
C ALA A 377 -2.24 -20.36 23.06
N ASP A 378 -2.20 -19.85 21.84
CA ASP A 378 -1.70 -20.46 20.61
C ASP A 378 -0.18 -20.28 20.40
N LEU A 379 0.54 -19.62 21.32
CA LEU A 379 1.98 -19.38 21.21
C LEU A 379 2.78 -20.66 20.90
N ALA A 380 2.38 -21.81 21.45
CA ALA A 380 3.03 -23.10 21.19
C ALA A 380 2.94 -23.56 19.72
N LYS A 381 2.09 -22.94 18.91
CA LYS A 381 1.92 -23.19 17.47
C LYS A 381 2.69 -22.18 16.60
N LEU A 382 3.24 -21.12 17.20
CA LEU A 382 3.87 -20.02 16.48
C LEU A 382 5.40 -20.02 16.62
N VAL A 383 5.92 -20.63 17.68
CA VAL A 383 7.35 -20.62 18.02
C VAL A 383 7.84 -22.03 18.35
N PRO A 384 9.12 -22.35 18.13
CA PRO A 384 9.67 -23.70 18.30
C PRO A 384 10.00 -24.03 19.76
N TYR A 385 9.47 -23.26 20.71
CA TYR A 385 9.87 -23.33 22.12
C TYR A 385 8.68 -23.74 22.99
N ALA A 386 8.93 -24.65 23.92
CA ALA A 386 8.01 -24.93 25.01
C ALA A 386 8.08 -23.81 26.05
N VAL A 387 7.36 -22.71 25.80
CA VAL A 387 7.20 -21.57 26.71
C VAL A 387 5.83 -21.67 27.40
N GLY A 388 5.77 -21.28 28.68
CA GLY A 388 4.51 -21.28 29.42
C GLY A 388 3.52 -20.27 28.82
N SER A 389 2.39 -20.77 28.31
CA SER A 389 1.26 -19.97 27.83
C SER A 389 0.09 -20.04 28.80
N THR A 390 0.26 -19.50 30.01
CA THR A 390 -0.89 -19.26 30.88
C THR A 390 -1.39 -17.85 30.63
N GLN A 391 -2.37 -17.69 29.75
CA GLN A 391 -3.24 -16.51 29.86
C GLN A 391 -3.86 -16.60 31.26
N SER A 392 -3.43 -15.74 32.18
CA SER A 392 -4.11 -15.65 33.46
C SER A 392 -5.57 -15.30 33.18
N THR A 393 -6.50 -16.22 33.43
CA THR A 393 -7.95 -15.94 33.34
C THR A 393 -8.42 -14.98 34.43
N ALA A 394 -7.51 -14.46 35.24
CA ALA A 394 -7.78 -13.31 36.07
C ALA A 394 -7.92 -12.10 35.14
N THR A 395 -9.13 -11.55 35.08
CA THR A 395 -9.37 -10.17 34.63
C THR A 395 -8.19 -9.29 35.05
N PRO A 396 -7.60 -8.45 34.16
CA PRO A 396 -6.60 -7.48 34.57
C PRO A 396 -7.17 -6.75 35.79
N LEU A 397 -6.64 -7.08 36.96
CA LEU A 397 -7.23 -6.63 38.20
C LEU A 397 -6.79 -5.18 38.33
N VAL A 398 -7.68 -4.30 37.91
CA VAL A 398 -7.87 -2.91 38.36
C VAL A 398 -6.91 -2.59 39.50
N VAL A 399 -5.91 -1.79 39.19
CA VAL A 399 -4.97 -1.26 40.17
C VAL A 399 -5.78 -0.50 41.21
N ASP A 400 -5.84 -1.02 42.44
CA ASP A 400 -6.21 -0.21 43.59
C ASP A 400 -5.06 0.76 43.86
N ALA A 401 -5.23 2.00 43.40
CA ALA A 401 -4.28 3.10 43.54
C ALA A 401 -3.96 3.48 45.00
N THR A 402 -4.57 2.82 46.00
CA THR A 402 -4.31 3.08 47.42
C THR A 402 -3.22 2.19 48.04
N SER A 403 -2.66 1.23 47.30
CA SER A 403 -1.56 0.37 47.78
C SER A 403 -0.23 1.12 47.80
N THR A 404 0.06 1.79 48.92
CA THR A 404 1.34 2.50 49.17
C THR A 404 2.51 1.59 49.56
N SER A 405 2.31 0.27 49.60
CA SER A 405 3.39 -0.67 49.89
C SER A 405 4.09 -1.05 48.60
N GLY A 406 5.32 -0.56 48.39
CA GLY A 406 6.26 -0.98 47.33
C GLY A 406 6.73 -2.43 47.42
N THR A 407 5.88 -3.32 47.92
CA THR A 407 6.00 -4.77 47.84
C THR A 407 5.07 -5.23 46.74
N ASN A 408 5.53 -6.10 45.84
CA ASN A 408 4.72 -6.82 44.86
C ASN A 408 3.51 -7.48 45.57
N VAL A 409 2.37 -6.79 45.68
CA VAL A 409 1.21 -7.26 46.46
C VAL A 409 0.55 -8.47 45.78
N PHE A 410 0.90 -8.77 44.53
CA PHE A 410 0.28 -9.86 43.78
C PHE A 410 1.18 -11.01 43.33
N GLY A 411 2.50 -11.00 43.60
CA GLY A 411 3.38 -12.14 43.27
C GLY A 411 3.30 -12.66 41.82
N ARG A 412 2.65 -11.92 40.90
CA ARG A 412 2.62 -12.18 39.46
C ARG A 412 3.63 -11.27 38.82
N ASP A 413 4.84 -11.81 38.78
CA ASP A 413 5.84 -11.37 37.84
C ASP A 413 5.58 -12.14 36.56
N ASP A 414 4.81 -11.55 35.62
CA ASP A 414 4.58 -12.13 34.29
C ASP A 414 5.89 -12.22 33.49
N ALA A 415 7.03 -11.80 34.07
CA ALA A 415 8.38 -12.07 33.57
C ALA A 415 8.69 -13.57 33.33
N ASN A 416 7.79 -14.50 33.66
CA ASN A 416 7.94 -15.92 33.34
C ASN A 416 6.92 -16.44 32.31
N GLU A 417 5.98 -15.63 31.82
CA GLU A 417 4.92 -16.04 30.90
C GLU A 417 5.05 -15.41 29.52
N GLY A 418 4.81 -16.20 28.47
CA GLY A 418 4.93 -15.77 27.08
C GLY A 418 6.37 -15.73 26.55
N ILE A 419 6.56 -15.00 25.45
CA ILE A 419 7.84 -14.78 24.77
C ILE A 419 8.05 -13.30 24.51
N THR A 420 9.28 -12.83 24.70
CA THR A 420 9.72 -11.52 24.21
C THR A 420 10.80 -11.71 23.17
N ILE A 421 10.69 -10.97 22.06
CA ILE A 421 11.66 -10.91 20.97
C ILE A 421 12.19 -9.49 20.86
N CYS A 422 13.52 -9.32 20.92
CA CYS A 422 14.20 -8.04 20.74
C CYS A 422 15.02 -8.04 19.44
N ASN A 423 14.96 -6.95 18.70
CA ASN A 423 15.62 -6.78 17.41
C ASN A 423 16.68 -5.69 17.51
N ALA A 424 17.96 -6.05 17.31
CA ALA A 424 19.08 -5.12 17.34
C ALA A 424 20.29 -5.66 16.57
N SER A 425 21.29 -4.82 16.33
CA SER A 425 22.60 -5.18 15.75
C SER A 425 23.72 -4.73 16.70
N PRO A 426 23.88 -5.38 17.87
CA PRO A 426 24.92 -5.02 18.83
C PRO A 426 26.33 -5.30 18.30
N ASP A 427 27.31 -4.48 18.70
CA ASP A 427 28.72 -4.70 18.39
C ASP A 427 29.54 -5.10 19.64
N PRO A 428 29.95 -6.39 19.75
CA PRO A 428 30.70 -6.86 20.91
C PRO A 428 32.14 -6.30 20.97
N ALA A 429 32.68 -5.77 19.87
CA ALA A 429 33.99 -5.16 19.86
C ALA A 429 34.00 -3.77 20.51
N THR A 430 32.83 -3.13 20.70
CA THR A 430 32.60 -1.85 21.42
C THR A 430 33.57 -0.72 21.05
N THR A 431 34.16 -0.76 19.85
CA THR A 431 35.18 0.19 19.37
C THR A 431 34.87 0.72 17.97
N THR A 432 33.76 0.26 17.39
CA THR A 432 33.25 0.59 16.06
C THR A 432 32.01 1.50 16.19
N SER A 433 31.58 2.04 15.05
CA SER A 433 30.36 2.83 14.94
C SER A 433 29.40 2.14 13.95
N SER A 434 28.12 2.54 13.91
CA SER A 434 27.10 1.89 13.06
C SER A 434 27.48 1.83 11.58
N GLN A 435 28.30 2.76 11.12
CA GLN A 435 28.78 2.78 9.75
C GLN A 435 29.91 1.81 9.43
N SER A 436 30.71 1.44 10.42
CA SER A 436 31.90 0.60 10.24
C SER A 436 31.68 -0.83 10.71
N THR A 437 30.62 -1.06 11.48
CA THR A 437 30.26 -2.39 11.93
C THR A 437 29.72 -3.25 10.78
N THR A 438 30.18 -4.51 10.75
CA THR A 438 29.69 -5.56 9.86
C THR A 438 28.81 -6.57 10.61
N GLN A 439 28.38 -6.23 11.84
CA GLN A 439 27.55 -7.14 12.62
C GLN A 439 26.17 -7.27 11.97
N PRO A 440 25.71 -8.50 11.73
CA PRO A 440 24.40 -8.75 11.11
C PRO A 440 23.24 -8.39 12.07
N PRO A 441 22.03 -8.18 11.53
CA PRO A 441 20.81 -8.01 12.33
C PRO A 441 20.47 -9.26 13.14
N LEU A 442 20.28 -9.09 14.45
CA LEU A 442 19.92 -10.16 15.37
C LEU A 442 18.43 -10.13 15.72
N LEU A 443 17.92 -11.32 15.99
CA LEU A 443 16.71 -11.62 16.74
C LEU A 443 17.16 -12.29 18.04
N ARG A 444 16.78 -11.71 19.19
CA ARG A 444 17.01 -12.25 20.52
C ARG A 444 15.69 -12.65 21.15
N ALA A 445 15.56 -13.89 21.60
CA ALA A 445 14.32 -14.40 22.19
C ALA A 445 14.54 -14.81 23.65
N VAL A 446 13.59 -14.47 24.51
CA VAL A 446 13.58 -14.82 25.94
C VAL A 446 12.17 -15.26 26.35
N ALA A 447 12.09 -16.22 27.28
CA ALA A 447 10.82 -16.58 27.89
C ALA A 447 10.42 -15.49 28.89
N GLY A 448 9.15 -15.11 28.87
CA GLY A 448 8.60 -14.12 29.80
C GLY A 448 8.37 -12.73 29.24
N ASN A 449 7.73 -11.90 30.06
CA ASN A 449 7.41 -10.51 29.75
C ASN A 449 8.60 -9.56 30.00
N TYR A 450 9.39 -9.36 28.96
CA TYR A 450 10.48 -8.39 28.87
C TYR A 450 10.14 -7.30 27.84
N GLN A 451 8.86 -6.97 27.69
CA GLN A 451 8.41 -6.11 26.60
C GLN A 451 9.08 -4.72 26.58
N LEU A 452 9.60 -4.26 27.73
CA LEU A 452 10.33 -3.00 27.90
C LEU A 452 11.87 -3.14 27.74
N TRP A 453 12.34 -4.23 27.13
CA TRP A 453 13.77 -4.51 26.93
C TRP A 453 14.47 -3.57 25.92
N ALA A 454 13.69 -2.80 25.16
CA ALA A 454 14.18 -1.73 24.31
C ALA A 454 13.79 -0.33 24.84
N LEU A 455 13.55 -0.22 26.15
CA LEU A 455 13.20 1.04 26.82
C LEU A 455 14.11 1.30 28.04
N ASN A 456 15.42 1.22 27.84
CA ASN A 456 16.43 1.50 28.85
C ASN A 456 17.04 2.89 28.66
N GLU A 457 17.68 3.43 29.71
CA GLU A 457 18.67 4.48 29.53
C GLU A 457 19.87 3.87 28.78
N ARG A 458 20.16 4.41 27.59
CA ARG A 458 21.36 4.18 26.77
C ARG A 458 21.45 2.98 25.85
N TRP A 459 21.31 1.76 26.37
CA TRP A 459 21.46 0.56 25.52
C TRP A 459 20.19 -0.27 25.45
N GLN A 460 19.72 -0.47 24.23
CA GLN A 460 18.52 -1.24 23.95
C GLN A 460 18.87 -2.69 23.58
N CYS A 461 18.01 -3.63 23.99
CA CYS A 461 18.12 -5.06 23.66
C CYS A 461 19.43 -5.75 24.11
N THR A 462 20.09 -5.27 25.17
CA THR A 462 21.31 -5.88 25.73
C THR A 462 21.01 -7.02 26.70
N TRP A 463 21.83 -8.07 26.73
CA TRP A 463 21.72 -9.04 27.84
C TRP A 463 22.38 -8.42 29.08
N SER A 464 21.81 -8.63 30.27
CA SER A 464 22.30 -8.01 31.52
C SER A 464 23.71 -8.42 31.93
N ASP A 465 24.19 -9.56 31.42
CA ASP A 465 25.52 -10.13 31.65
C ASP A 465 26.43 -10.06 30.40
N GLU A 466 26.03 -9.33 29.35
CA GLU A 466 26.90 -9.13 28.20
C GLU A 466 28.16 -8.33 28.57
N PRO A 467 29.35 -8.75 28.12
CA PRO A 467 30.58 -8.02 28.38
C PRO A 467 30.63 -6.78 27.49
N THR A 468 29.94 -5.73 27.89
CA THR A 468 30.17 -4.39 27.36
C THR A 468 30.93 -3.61 28.43
N ASN A 469 31.96 -2.89 28.02
CA ASN A 469 32.78 -1.94 28.80
C ASN A 469 31.98 -0.70 29.28
N ILE A 470 30.69 -0.92 29.55
CA ILE A 470 29.55 -0.01 29.49
C ILE A 470 28.68 -0.18 30.74
N HIS A 471 28.58 -1.40 31.30
CA HIS A 471 27.85 -1.70 32.54
C HIS A 471 28.53 -1.20 33.84
N THR A 472 29.30 -0.11 33.78
CA THR A 472 29.85 0.52 35.00
C THR A 472 28.86 1.48 35.66
N LEU A 473 27.78 1.84 34.97
CA LEU A 473 26.65 2.58 35.51
C LEU A 473 25.56 1.60 35.99
N PRO A 474 25.07 1.75 37.24
CA PRO A 474 23.96 0.93 37.76
C PRO A 474 22.64 1.05 36.97
N SER A 475 22.48 2.09 36.13
CA SER A 475 21.28 2.38 35.33
C SER A 475 21.22 1.66 33.98
N ALA A 476 22.32 1.11 33.48
CA ALA A 476 22.43 0.63 32.09
C ALA A 476 21.60 -0.62 31.73
N ASN A 477 21.05 -1.34 32.72
CA ASN A 477 20.30 -2.60 32.52
C ASN A 477 18.87 -2.52 33.09
N THR A 478 18.34 -1.32 33.28
CA THR A 478 17.03 -1.09 33.89
C THR A 478 16.22 -0.12 33.06
N ASN A 479 14.97 -0.50 32.80
CA ASN A 479 13.95 0.36 32.18
C ASN A 479 13.18 1.19 33.22
N ALA A 480 13.59 1.09 34.49
CA ALA A 480 12.99 1.75 35.65
C ALA A 480 11.48 1.47 35.82
N ASN A 481 10.94 0.43 35.17
CA ASN A 481 9.52 0.12 35.22
C ASN A 481 9.06 -0.16 36.64
N VAL A 482 7.93 0.44 36.99
CA VAL A 482 7.22 0.16 38.23
C VAL A 482 5.77 -0.17 37.86
N PRO A 483 5.37 -1.45 37.87
CA PRO A 483 4.07 -1.90 37.35
C PRO A 483 2.85 -1.17 37.92
N SER A 484 2.91 -0.73 39.19
CA SER A 484 1.82 0.03 39.81
C SER A 484 1.58 1.40 39.17
N TYR A 485 2.61 1.99 38.54
CA TYR A 485 2.48 3.27 37.82
C TYR A 485 2.26 3.05 36.34
N SER A 486 3.09 2.22 35.69
CA SER A 486 2.98 1.98 34.24
C SER A 486 1.72 1.22 33.86
N GLY A 487 1.23 0.32 34.73
CA GLY A 487 0.23 -0.69 34.39
C GLY A 487 0.80 -1.86 33.58
N ILE A 488 2.10 -1.87 33.32
CA ILE A 488 2.79 -2.93 32.57
C ILE A 488 3.52 -3.85 33.56
N PHE A 489 3.06 -5.09 33.67
CA PHE A 489 3.65 -6.14 34.51
C PHE A 489 4.84 -6.85 33.82
N ALA A 490 5.78 -6.05 33.32
CA ALA A 490 7.01 -6.54 32.69
C ALA A 490 8.21 -6.41 33.64
N ALA A 491 9.24 -7.22 33.38
CA ALA A 491 10.50 -7.14 34.11
C ALA A 491 11.09 -5.73 34.07
N SER A 492 11.56 -5.25 35.23
CA SER A 492 12.18 -3.93 35.37
C SER A 492 13.66 -3.89 34.97
N SER A 493 14.22 -5.03 34.58
CA SER A 493 15.63 -5.18 34.21
C SER A 493 15.80 -6.09 33.01
N ASP A 494 16.90 -5.92 32.29
CA ASP A 494 17.27 -6.74 31.15
C ASP A 494 17.40 -8.23 31.51
N PRO A 495 16.98 -9.15 30.62
CA PRO A 495 17.19 -10.58 30.82
C PRO A 495 18.68 -10.93 30.76
N GLY A 496 19.09 -11.98 31.48
CA GLY A 496 20.43 -12.56 31.36
C GLY A 496 20.54 -13.59 30.24
N THR A 497 21.73 -13.83 29.72
CA THR A 497 21.99 -14.79 28.63
C THR A 497 21.57 -16.22 28.99
N ALA A 498 21.53 -16.57 30.28
CA ALA A 498 21.05 -17.87 30.75
C ALA A 498 19.54 -18.09 30.51
N GLN A 499 18.77 -17.01 30.34
CA GLN A 499 17.32 -17.04 30.08
C GLN A 499 16.98 -17.08 28.58
N ALA A 500 17.99 -16.92 27.71
CA ALA A 500 17.78 -16.91 26.27
C ALA A 500 17.13 -18.22 25.78
N LEU A 501 16.09 -18.09 24.97
CA LEU A 501 15.44 -19.21 24.31
C LEU A 501 16.31 -19.70 23.16
N LYS A 502 16.73 -20.97 23.25
CA LYS A 502 17.54 -21.63 22.24
C LYS A 502 17.10 -23.08 22.06
N THR A 503 17.06 -23.51 20.81
CA THR A 503 16.96 -24.94 20.50
C THR A 503 18.29 -25.59 20.87
N PRO A 504 18.31 -26.77 21.52
CA PRO A 504 19.55 -27.46 21.85
C PRO A 504 20.49 -27.58 20.64
N GLY A 505 21.72 -27.06 20.76
CA GLY A 505 22.71 -27.06 19.69
C GLY A 505 22.70 -25.83 18.76
N LEU A 506 21.75 -24.90 18.92
CA LEU A 506 21.74 -23.60 18.23
C LEU A 506 22.31 -22.48 19.12
N ALA A 507 22.74 -21.39 18.46
CA ALA A 507 23.14 -20.15 19.14
C ALA A 507 21.94 -19.52 19.87
N ARG A 508 22.24 -18.65 20.85
CA ARG A 508 21.23 -17.90 21.61
C ARG A 508 20.58 -16.77 20.80
N ASP A 509 21.35 -16.18 19.87
CA ASP A 509 20.95 -15.07 19.03
C ASP A 509 20.86 -15.61 17.60
N HIS A 510 19.80 -15.29 16.88
CA HIS A 510 19.58 -15.74 15.49
C HIS A 510 19.76 -14.57 14.54
N LEU A 511 20.44 -14.81 13.40
CA LEU A 511 20.49 -13.81 12.34
C LEU A 511 19.15 -13.76 11.63
N VAL A 512 18.61 -12.56 11.38
CA VAL A 512 17.39 -12.43 10.57
C VAL A 512 17.76 -12.48 9.10
N ARG A 513 18.04 -13.69 8.65
CA ARG A 513 18.35 -14.07 7.27
C ARG A 513 17.36 -15.11 6.80
N VAL A 514 16.72 -14.92 5.66
CA VAL A 514 15.64 -15.79 5.17
C VAL A 514 15.99 -16.32 3.78
N ALA A 515 16.07 -17.63 3.63
CA ALA A 515 16.15 -18.26 2.32
C ALA A 515 14.78 -18.13 1.64
N VAL A 516 14.76 -17.60 0.42
CA VAL A 516 13.53 -17.31 -0.34
C VAL A 516 13.60 -17.88 -1.74
N CYS A 517 12.44 -18.15 -2.34
CA CYS A 517 12.35 -18.75 -3.67
C CYS A 517 13.05 -20.13 -3.75
N GLU A 518 13.01 -20.88 -2.65
CA GLU A 518 13.52 -22.24 -2.61
C GLU A 518 12.65 -23.15 -3.48
N ALA A 519 13.27 -23.81 -4.47
CA ALA A 519 12.55 -24.61 -5.47
C ALA A 519 11.64 -25.71 -4.87
N ALA A 520 11.96 -26.20 -3.67
CA ALA A 520 11.15 -27.19 -2.94
C ALA A 520 9.75 -26.68 -2.56
N PHE A 521 9.57 -25.36 -2.53
CA PHE A 521 8.33 -24.71 -2.14
C PHE A 521 7.80 -23.76 -3.23
N PHE A 522 8.38 -23.79 -4.42
CA PHE A 522 7.87 -22.99 -5.53
C PHE A 522 6.70 -23.70 -6.20
N ASP A 523 5.58 -23.00 -6.28
CA ASP A 523 4.41 -23.41 -7.04
C ASP A 523 4.07 -22.31 -8.04
N ALA A 524 4.28 -22.58 -9.33
CA ALA A 524 4.03 -21.61 -10.39
C ALA A 524 2.55 -21.20 -10.50
N ALA A 525 1.61 -22.04 -10.07
CA ALA A 525 0.18 -21.74 -10.16
C ALA A 525 -0.28 -20.73 -9.09
N HIS A 526 0.42 -20.68 -7.96
CA HIS A 526 0.05 -19.83 -6.82
C HIS A 526 1.08 -18.74 -6.52
N ASN A 527 2.35 -18.92 -6.92
CA ASN A 527 3.51 -18.03 -6.76
C ASN A 527 3.50 -17.12 -5.52
N LEU A 528 3.22 -17.72 -4.35
CA LEU A 528 2.87 -16.96 -3.16
C LEU A 528 4.06 -16.15 -2.58
N GLU A 529 5.30 -16.46 -2.96
CA GLU A 529 6.51 -15.70 -2.60
C GLU A 529 6.89 -14.60 -3.62
N ASN A 530 6.07 -14.36 -4.64
CA ASN A 530 6.36 -13.45 -5.76
C ASN A 530 7.74 -13.73 -6.38
N CYS A 531 8.00 -15.01 -6.68
CA CYS A 531 9.23 -15.47 -7.28
C CYS A 531 9.12 -15.55 -8.79
N THR A 532 10.07 -14.97 -9.50
CA THR A 532 10.15 -15.01 -10.96
C THR A 532 11.28 -15.92 -11.42
N ALA A 533 11.01 -16.67 -12.49
CA ALA A 533 11.98 -17.57 -13.10
C ALA A 533 12.89 -16.83 -14.08
N TYR A 534 14.20 -16.92 -13.82
CA TYR A 534 15.29 -16.44 -14.65
C TYR A 534 16.07 -17.65 -15.16
N GLY A 535 15.61 -18.22 -16.28
CA GLY A 535 16.07 -19.52 -16.75
C GLY A 535 15.69 -20.62 -15.75
N THR A 536 16.68 -21.26 -15.12
CA THR A 536 16.46 -22.27 -14.07
C THR A 536 16.41 -21.70 -12.66
N ASN A 537 16.62 -20.40 -12.50
CA ASN A 537 16.81 -19.75 -11.21
C ASN A 537 15.53 -19.04 -10.78
N LEU A 538 15.18 -19.08 -9.50
CA LEU A 538 14.04 -18.34 -8.96
C LEU A 538 14.54 -17.17 -8.12
N LYS A 539 13.94 -16.00 -8.32
CA LYS A 539 14.32 -14.76 -7.65
C LYS A 539 13.10 -14.01 -7.12
N PRO A 540 13.16 -13.45 -5.91
CA PRO A 540 12.09 -12.59 -5.43
C PRO A 540 12.13 -11.28 -6.22
N GLU A 541 10.97 -10.83 -6.69
CA GLU A 541 10.80 -9.56 -7.38
C GLU A 541 9.91 -8.61 -6.59
N GLY A 542 10.08 -7.31 -6.84
CA GLY A 542 9.15 -6.28 -6.41
C GLY A 542 8.58 -5.54 -7.61
N VAL A 543 7.81 -4.49 -7.32
CA VAL A 543 7.08 -3.72 -8.32
C VAL A 543 8.00 -3.07 -9.36
N LEU A 544 9.25 -2.76 -9.01
CA LEU A 544 10.17 -2.12 -9.94
C LEU A 544 10.56 -3.07 -11.07
N GLN A 545 10.83 -4.34 -10.78
CA GLN A 545 11.12 -5.33 -11.83
C GLN A 545 9.92 -5.52 -12.76
N ARG A 546 8.69 -5.57 -12.21
CA ARG A 546 7.46 -5.76 -13.00
C ARG A 546 7.32 -4.77 -14.16
N TYR A 547 7.51 -3.47 -13.89
CA TYR A 547 7.36 -2.43 -14.93
C TYR A 547 8.69 -1.97 -15.55
N GLY A 548 9.81 -2.12 -14.84
CA GLY A 548 11.11 -1.57 -15.24
C GLY A 548 11.99 -2.53 -16.04
N LEU A 549 11.72 -3.84 -16.03
CA LEU A 549 12.51 -4.85 -16.76
C LEU A 549 12.32 -4.72 -18.28
N ASN A 550 11.07 -4.58 -18.72
CA ASN A 550 10.70 -4.31 -20.12
C ASN A 550 10.67 -2.81 -20.46
N ASN A 551 11.15 -1.98 -19.53
CA ASN A 551 11.14 -0.52 -19.63
C ASN A 551 9.72 0.01 -19.97
N GLU A 552 8.67 -0.57 -19.37
CA GLU A 552 7.28 -0.10 -19.52
C GLU A 552 7.08 1.24 -18.83
N ILE A 553 7.81 1.46 -17.74
CA ILE A 553 8.00 2.75 -17.09
C ILE A 553 9.51 3.00 -16.97
N ALA A 554 9.95 4.19 -17.38
CA ALA A 554 11.32 4.63 -17.18
C ALA A 554 11.48 5.20 -15.76
N PHE A 555 12.18 4.48 -14.88
CA PHE A 555 12.32 4.85 -13.48
C PHE A 555 13.58 5.68 -13.23
N GLY A 556 13.44 6.79 -12.52
CA GLY A 556 14.51 7.55 -11.89
C GLY A 556 14.39 7.55 -10.37
N LEU A 557 15.44 7.99 -9.67
CA LEU A 557 15.41 8.17 -8.23
C LEU A 557 16.14 9.43 -7.79
N ILE A 558 15.48 10.21 -6.94
CA ILE A 558 16.07 11.28 -6.15
C ILE A 558 15.79 11.00 -4.68
N THR A 559 16.81 11.18 -3.83
CA THR A 559 16.68 11.05 -2.38
C THR A 559 17.29 12.25 -1.67
N GLY A 560 17.02 12.40 -0.37
CA GLY A 560 17.89 13.21 0.49
C GLY A 560 19.33 12.67 0.53
N SER A 561 20.24 13.42 1.15
CA SER A 561 21.67 13.04 1.27
C SER A 561 22.18 13.21 2.69
N PHE A 562 23.28 12.53 3.03
CA PHE A 562 23.92 12.68 4.34
C PHE A 562 24.71 13.99 4.46
N HIS A 563 25.38 14.41 3.39
CA HIS A 563 26.10 15.69 3.37
C HIS A 563 25.18 16.91 3.38
N LYS A 564 24.01 16.79 2.75
CA LYS A 564 22.97 17.83 2.68
C LYS A 564 21.70 17.26 3.30
N ASN A 565 21.72 17.12 4.62
CA ASN A 565 20.66 16.45 5.37
C ASN A 565 19.50 17.39 5.72
N VAL A 566 19.73 18.70 5.69
CA VAL A 566 18.71 19.74 5.92
C VAL A 566 18.48 20.59 4.67
N SER A 567 18.99 20.17 3.51
CA SER A 567 18.57 20.75 2.24
C SER A 567 18.56 19.76 1.08
N GLY A 568 17.63 20.00 0.16
CA GLY A 568 17.65 19.46 -1.21
C GLY A 568 17.56 17.94 -1.36
N GLY A 569 17.72 17.53 -2.62
CA GLY A 569 17.81 16.14 -3.04
C GLY A 569 19.02 15.89 -3.95
N VAL A 570 19.41 14.62 -4.09
CA VAL A 570 20.49 14.17 -4.97
C VAL A 570 19.96 13.12 -5.93
N LEU A 571 20.35 13.22 -7.21
CA LEU A 571 20.03 12.21 -8.22
C LEU A 571 20.78 10.92 -7.92
N ARG A 572 20.05 9.84 -7.69
CA ARG A 572 20.59 8.50 -7.44
C ARG A 572 20.57 7.62 -8.69
N LYS A 573 19.62 7.88 -9.58
CA LYS A 573 19.48 7.17 -10.86
C LYS A 573 18.80 8.09 -11.87
N ASN A 574 19.43 8.27 -13.04
CA ASN A 574 18.72 8.84 -14.20
C ASN A 574 17.52 7.98 -14.60
N GLN A 575 16.49 8.60 -15.18
CA GLN A 575 15.37 7.86 -15.75
C GLN A 575 15.85 6.86 -16.80
N GLY A 576 15.33 5.63 -16.75
CA GLY A 576 15.67 4.60 -17.73
C GLY A 576 15.32 3.20 -17.27
N PRO A 577 15.80 2.17 -18.00
CA PRO A 577 15.53 0.78 -17.67
C PRO A 577 16.23 0.37 -16.37
N LEU A 578 15.72 -0.69 -15.73
CA LEU A 578 16.37 -1.31 -14.56
C LEU A 578 17.37 -2.42 -14.91
N THR A 579 17.50 -2.75 -16.20
CA THR A 579 18.43 -3.79 -16.68
C THR A 579 19.90 -3.49 -16.41
N ASN A 580 20.23 -2.28 -15.93
CA ASN A 580 21.56 -1.92 -15.49
C ASN A 580 21.84 -2.25 -14.00
N GLU A 581 20.85 -2.69 -13.23
CA GLU A 581 20.99 -3.00 -11.78
C GLU A 581 20.87 -4.48 -11.44
N PHE A 582 20.37 -5.30 -12.37
CA PHE A 582 20.34 -6.75 -12.24
C PHE A 582 20.54 -7.44 -13.59
N ASP A 583 21.05 -8.66 -13.55
CA ASP A 583 21.26 -9.49 -14.73
C ASP A 583 19.92 -10.08 -15.18
N ALA A 584 19.43 -9.67 -16.37
CA ALA A 584 18.14 -10.10 -16.89
C ALA A 584 18.06 -11.61 -17.24
N THR A 585 19.17 -12.33 -17.23
CA THR A 585 19.20 -13.79 -17.51
C THR A 585 19.17 -14.61 -16.22
N THR A 586 19.80 -14.13 -15.16
CA THR A 586 19.97 -14.85 -13.89
C THR A 586 19.18 -14.25 -12.73
N GLY A 587 18.68 -13.03 -12.89
CA GLY A 587 17.97 -12.23 -11.89
C GLY A 587 18.84 -11.83 -10.69
N VAL A 588 20.15 -12.04 -10.77
CA VAL A 588 21.13 -11.64 -9.75
C VAL A 588 21.37 -10.14 -9.84
N PHE A 589 21.34 -9.45 -8.70
CA PHE A 589 21.70 -8.05 -8.63
C PHE A 589 23.14 -7.84 -9.06
N LEU A 590 23.34 -6.89 -9.97
CA LEU A 590 24.67 -6.51 -10.38
C LEU A 590 25.31 -5.82 -9.17
N ASN A 591 26.34 -6.44 -8.59
CA ASN A 591 27.14 -5.83 -7.53
C ASN A 591 27.99 -4.72 -8.14
N LEU A 592 27.33 -3.60 -8.35
CA LEU A 592 27.90 -2.35 -8.82
C LEU A 592 28.54 -1.64 -7.64
N PRO A 593 29.58 -0.84 -7.89
CA PRO A 593 29.66 0.48 -7.28
C PRO A 593 29.16 1.49 -8.33
N ALA A 594 27.89 1.42 -8.73
CA ALA A 594 27.30 2.33 -9.72
C ALA A 594 25.96 2.87 -9.20
N PRO A 595 25.60 4.11 -9.59
CA PRO A 595 24.33 4.72 -9.20
C PRO A 595 23.14 3.88 -9.67
N GLY A 596 22.08 3.83 -8.86
CA GLY A 596 20.92 2.97 -9.08
C GLY A 596 19.92 3.04 -7.93
N ILE A 597 18.69 2.61 -8.18
CA ILE A 597 17.64 2.52 -7.16
C ILE A 597 17.99 1.46 -6.11
N ILE A 598 18.26 0.22 -6.55
CA ILE A 598 18.51 -0.94 -5.68
C ILE A 598 19.81 -0.71 -4.89
N GLY A 599 20.86 -0.24 -5.57
CA GLY A 599 22.14 0.07 -4.93
C GLY A 599 22.02 1.12 -3.82
N THR A 600 21.25 2.19 -4.07
CA THR A 600 20.98 3.25 -3.09
C THR A 600 20.22 2.70 -1.89
N LEU A 601 19.08 2.02 -2.12
CA LEU A 601 18.24 1.51 -1.03
C LEU A 601 18.93 0.41 -0.22
N ASN A 602 19.83 -0.38 -0.80
CA ASN A 602 20.68 -1.32 -0.07
C ASN A 602 21.70 -0.60 0.83
N ALA A 603 22.22 0.55 0.41
CA ALA A 603 23.24 1.29 1.15
C ALA A 603 22.68 2.13 2.31
N LEU A 604 21.41 2.55 2.26
CA LEU A 604 20.78 3.35 3.32
C LEU A 604 20.76 2.61 4.66
N ARG A 605 21.37 3.23 5.68
CA ARG A 605 21.46 2.78 7.08
C ARG A 605 21.59 3.99 8.01
N VAL A 606 21.25 3.80 9.28
CA VAL A 606 21.53 4.78 10.35
C VAL A 606 23.05 4.92 10.53
N TRP A 607 23.52 6.16 10.53
CA TRP A 607 24.94 6.52 10.58
C TRP A 607 25.25 7.29 11.87
N GLY A 608 26.43 7.06 12.45
CA GLY A 608 26.99 7.88 13.52
C GLY A 608 26.94 7.29 14.94
N TYR A 609 26.18 6.20 15.15
CA TYR A 609 26.02 5.61 16.47
C TYR A 609 27.29 4.90 16.94
N GLY A 610 27.82 5.28 18.11
CA GLY A 610 29.01 4.69 18.70
C GLY A 610 28.70 3.63 19.74
N TYR A 611 28.94 2.35 19.43
CA TYR A 611 28.62 1.22 20.32
C TYR A 611 29.31 1.26 21.68
N LYS A 612 30.48 1.92 21.78
CA LYS A 612 31.25 1.99 23.04
C LYS A 612 30.52 2.72 24.14
N TYR A 613 29.78 3.76 23.79
CA TYR A 613 29.11 4.63 24.74
C TYR A 613 27.63 4.73 24.45
N GLY A 614 27.10 4.08 23.41
CA GLY A 614 25.69 4.19 23.06
C GLY A 614 25.25 5.62 22.74
N THR A 615 26.07 6.39 22.02
CA THR A 615 25.77 7.79 21.70
C THR A 615 26.15 8.14 20.26
N TYR A 616 25.60 9.24 19.75
CA TYR A 616 25.94 9.88 18.47
C TYR A 616 27.00 11.01 18.62
N ARG A 617 27.55 11.18 19.82
CA ARG A 617 28.45 12.28 20.17
C ARG A 617 29.88 12.09 19.67
N SER A 618 30.55 13.18 19.30
CA SER A 618 31.98 13.15 18.94
C SER A 618 32.86 13.19 20.18
N GLY A 619 33.88 12.34 20.20
CA GLY A 619 34.78 12.14 21.35
C GLY A 619 34.50 10.86 22.14
N ASP A 620 33.32 10.27 21.97
CA ASP A 620 32.95 9.00 22.57
C ASP A 620 33.33 7.81 21.63
N SER A 621 33.50 8.00 20.33
CA SER A 621 33.98 6.92 19.43
C SER A 621 35.01 7.40 18.40
N THR A 622 35.72 6.45 17.78
CA THR A 622 36.34 6.66 16.46
C THR A 622 35.24 6.70 15.40
N GLY A 623 34.45 7.78 15.34
CA GLY A 623 33.46 7.99 14.26
C GLY A 623 32.09 8.56 14.65
N GLY A 624 31.89 9.10 15.85
CA GLY A 624 30.63 9.78 16.23
C GLY A 624 30.44 11.10 15.46
N GLU A 625 29.19 11.48 15.19
CA GLU A 625 28.82 12.62 14.33
C GLU A 625 28.80 13.99 15.03
N SER A 626 29.33 14.05 16.24
CA SER A 626 29.23 15.26 17.08
C SER A 626 27.82 15.61 17.51
N CYS A 627 26.80 14.77 17.28
CA CYS A 627 25.42 15.05 17.67
C CYS A 627 25.34 15.10 19.21
N ASP A 628 25.37 16.31 19.77
CA ASP A 628 25.51 16.56 21.20
C ASP A 628 24.18 16.43 21.93
N TRP A 629 24.26 16.30 23.26
CA TRP A 629 23.11 16.22 24.17
C TRP A 629 22.13 17.39 24.00
N GLN A 630 20.83 17.09 24.13
CA GLN A 630 19.74 18.05 24.17
C GLN A 630 19.70 18.95 22.94
N LEU A 631 20.10 18.43 21.78
CA LEU A 631 20.10 19.23 20.57
C LEU A 631 18.66 19.51 20.12
N THR A 632 18.34 20.78 19.90
CA THR A 632 16.98 21.24 19.57
C THR A 632 16.83 21.77 18.15
N ASP A 633 17.95 22.05 17.47
CA ASP A 633 17.97 22.49 16.08
C ASP A 633 19.31 22.11 15.42
N ILE A 634 19.25 21.63 14.18
CA ILE A 634 20.40 21.30 13.34
C ILE A 634 20.64 22.35 12.24
N LEU A 635 19.72 23.29 12.03
CA LEU A 635 19.91 24.40 11.08
C LEU A 635 20.93 25.41 11.59
N ALA A 636 21.85 25.81 10.70
CA ALA A 636 22.83 26.86 10.99
C ALA A 636 22.17 28.20 11.38
N THR A 637 21.02 28.51 10.78
CA THR A 637 20.25 29.74 11.04
C THR A 637 19.54 29.73 12.39
N GLY A 638 19.32 28.56 12.99
CA GLY A 638 18.75 28.38 14.33
C GLY A 638 19.79 28.23 15.44
N GLY A 639 21.08 28.41 15.13
CA GLY A 639 22.18 28.20 16.07
C GLY A 639 22.73 26.77 16.10
N GLY A 640 22.22 25.89 15.24
CA GLY A 640 22.77 24.57 14.98
C GLY A 640 24.07 24.61 14.13
N PRO A 641 24.74 23.47 13.94
CA PRO A 641 25.99 23.38 13.18
C PRO A 641 25.80 23.36 11.66
N GLY A 642 24.58 23.09 11.16
CA GLY A 642 24.26 23.04 9.74
C GLY A 642 24.48 21.65 9.11
N GLU A 643 24.61 21.66 7.79
CA GLU A 643 24.70 20.48 6.93
C GLU A 643 25.78 19.45 7.34
N GLY A 644 25.46 18.17 7.19
CA GLY A 644 26.35 17.04 7.45
C GLY A 644 26.47 16.67 8.93
N TYR A 645 25.77 17.37 9.82
CA TYR A 645 25.75 17.10 11.26
C TYR A 645 24.44 16.42 11.67
N CYS A 646 24.52 15.49 12.63
CA CYS A 646 23.44 14.52 12.93
C CYS A 646 22.87 13.98 11.62
N ALA A 647 23.75 13.49 10.74
CA ALA A 647 23.44 13.36 9.32
C ALA A 647 22.25 12.44 9.10
N SER A 648 21.97 11.46 9.98
CA SER A 648 20.78 10.59 9.89
C SER A 648 19.44 11.31 10.09
N TRP A 649 19.44 12.55 10.59
CA TRP A 649 18.25 13.40 10.82
C TRP A 649 18.14 14.51 9.78
N GLY A 650 16.91 15.01 9.61
CA GLY A 650 16.53 16.01 8.62
C GLY A 650 15.81 15.39 7.42
N ASN A 651 14.69 15.98 7.04
CA ASN A 651 13.83 15.52 5.96
C ASN A 651 13.33 16.71 5.12
N PRO A 652 14.21 17.35 4.32
CA PRO A 652 13.89 18.55 3.56
C PRO A 652 13.03 18.21 2.32
N PHE A 653 11.89 17.54 2.52
CA PHE A 653 11.20 16.80 1.47
C PHE A 653 10.65 17.69 0.36
N SER A 654 10.19 18.90 0.66
CA SER A 654 9.79 19.85 -0.38
C SER A 654 10.96 20.20 -1.31
N GLU A 655 12.19 20.21 -0.80
CA GLU A 655 13.40 20.51 -1.57
C GLU A 655 13.90 19.29 -2.36
N ILE A 656 13.75 18.08 -1.81
CA ILE A 656 13.97 16.82 -2.54
C ILE A 656 13.01 16.76 -3.75
N TYR A 657 11.74 17.07 -3.52
CA TYR A 657 10.73 17.15 -4.58
C TYR A 657 11.05 18.25 -5.61
N LEU A 658 11.52 19.41 -5.15
CA LEU A 658 11.95 20.49 -6.03
C LEU A 658 13.08 20.06 -6.97
N GLU A 659 14.06 19.29 -6.49
CA GLU A 659 15.14 18.79 -7.34
C GLU A 659 14.63 17.80 -8.40
N ALA A 660 13.54 17.06 -8.14
CA ALA A 660 12.89 16.22 -9.15
C ALA A 660 12.23 17.04 -10.26
N LEU A 661 11.54 18.14 -9.91
CA LEU A 661 11.05 19.07 -10.92
C LEU A 661 12.21 19.72 -11.70
N HIS A 662 13.28 20.08 -10.98
CA HIS A 662 14.46 20.65 -11.61
C HIS A 662 15.09 19.67 -12.61
N TYR A 663 15.15 18.38 -12.27
CA TYR A 663 15.58 17.31 -13.17
C TYR A 663 14.76 17.31 -14.45
N TYR A 664 13.42 17.27 -14.41
CA TYR A 664 12.60 17.32 -15.63
C TYR A 664 12.83 18.57 -16.48
N THR A 665 13.16 19.70 -15.85
CA THR A 665 13.49 20.93 -16.56
C THR A 665 14.95 21.06 -17.02
N ALA A 666 15.78 20.05 -16.74
CA ALA A 666 17.21 20.10 -17.04
C ALA A 666 17.47 20.19 -18.55
N THR A 667 18.48 20.97 -18.90
CA THR A 667 19.01 21.10 -20.26
C THR A 667 20.53 20.97 -20.22
N GLY A 668 21.21 20.86 -21.36
CA GLY A 668 22.69 20.87 -21.39
C GLY A 668 23.34 22.11 -20.76
N THR A 669 22.56 23.13 -20.39
CA THR A 669 23.00 24.34 -19.65
C THR A 669 22.42 24.46 -18.23
N ARG A 670 21.41 23.66 -17.88
CA ARG A 670 20.69 23.67 -16.59
C ARG A 670 20.80 22.29 -15.96
N MET A 671 21.59 22.19 -14.91
CA MET A 671 22.03 20.93 -14.28
C MET A 671 21.68 20.93 -12.78
N ALA A 672 22.05 19.86 -12.08
CA ALA A 672 21.88 19.69 -10.64
C ALA A 672 22.11 20.98 -9.85
N THR A 673 21.23 21.27 -8.89
CA THR A 673 21.33 22.47 -8.07
C THR A 673 22.65 22.44 -7.28
N PRO A 674 23.57 23.42 -7.47
CA PRO A 674 24.90 23.36 -6.85
C PRO A 674 24.89 23.27 -5.33
N THR A 675 23.85 23.82 -4.68
CA THR A 675 23.66 23.75 -3.22
C THR A 675 23.39 22.33 -2.73
N PHE A 676 22.71 21.50 -3.52
CA PHE A 676 22.29 20.14 -3.17
C PHE A 676 23.23 19.07 -3.71
N ASN A 677 23.90 19.34 -4.84
CA ASN A 677 24.71 18.37 -5.55
C ASN A 677 25.95 17.92 -4.76
N THR A 678 25.83 16.77 -4.10
CA THR A 678 26.86 16.14 -3.27
C THR A 678 26.94 14.63 -3.52
N THR A 679 27.95 13.95 -2.97
CA THR A 679 28.08 12.49 -2.99
C THR A 679 28.32 11.93 -1.60
N ASP A 680 27.50 10.97 -1.20
CA ASP A 680 27.56 10.36 0.13
C ASP A 680 28.54 9.19 0.22
N THR A 681 29.42 9.03 -0.77
CA THR A 681 30.41 7.94 -0.81
C THR A 681 31.39 7.95 0.37
N THR A 682 31.54 9.07 1.06
CA THR A 682 32.34 9.17 2.31
C THR A 682 31.59 8.64 3.53
N TYR A 683 30.25 8.64 3.47
CA TYR A 683 29.40 7.96 4.43
C TYR A 683 29.37 6.48 4.05
N PHE A 684 28.64 6.13 2.99
CA PHE A 684 28.55 4.76 2.52
C PHE A 684 29.11 4.65 1.09
N PRO A 685 30.15 3.84 0.85
CA PRO A 685 30.77 3.73 -0.48
C PRO A 685 29.81 3.35 -1.63
N GLY A 686 28.71 2.66 -1.31
CA GLY A 686 27.65 2.29 -2.24
C GLY A 686 26.63 3.40 -2.51
N LEU A 687 26.58 4.46 -1.71
CA LEU A 687 25.60 5.54 -1.79
C LEU A 687 26.08 6.64 -2.76
N ARG A 688 26.09 6.30 -4.04
CA ARG A 688 26.59 7.15 -5.13
C ARG A 688 25.53 8.12 -5.63
N THR A 689 26.00 9.25 -6.15
CA THR A 689 25.18 10.22 -6.89
C THR A 689 25.43 10.02 -8.37
N ASP A 690 24.37 10.03 -9.17
CA ASP A 690 24.45 9.95 -10.61
C ASP A 690 24.68 11.34 -11.23
N THR A 691 25.35 11.37 -12.36
CA THR A 691 25.53 12.60 -13.13
C THR A 691 24.30 12.84 -13.99
N TRP A 692 23.92 14.10 -14.20
CA TRP A 692 22.87 14.49 -15.13
C TRP A 692 23.41 14.38 -16.56
N SER A 693 23.78 13.18 -16.97
CA SER A 693 24.60 12.92 -18.16
C SER A 693 23.85 13.21 -19.47
N LEU A 694 22.52 13.30 -19.42
CA LEU A 694 21.64 13.60 -20.54
C LEU A 694 20.48 14.49 -20.09
N ALA A 695 19.96 15.30 -21.01
CA ALA A 695 18.68 15.97 -20.78
C ALA A 695 17.59 14.89 -20.65
N PRO A 696 16.83 14.85 -19.54
CA PRO A 696 15.82 13.81 -19.34
C PRO A 696 14.67 13.95 -20.33
N LEU A 697 14.36 15.18 -20.76
CA LEU A 697 13.36 15.43 -21.79
C LEU A 697 14.02 16.00 -23.05
N THR A 698 13.67 15.39 -24.17
CA THR A 698 14.13 15.64 -25.54
C THR A 698 12.91 15.63 -26.47
N ASP A 699 13.05 16.06 -27.72
CA ASP A 699 11.95 16.01 -28.70
C ASP A 699 11.37 14.60 -28.87
N ALA A 700 12.17 13.55 -28.68
CA ALA A 700 11.75 12.16 -28.83
C ALA A 700 10.81 11.68 -27.71
N ASN A 701 10.90 12.27 -26.52
CA ASN A 701 10.13 11.85 -25.33
C ASN A 701 9.42 13.01 -24.62
N ALA A 702 9.30 14.17 -25.28
CA ALA A 702 8.65 15.37 -24.73
C ALA A 702 7.21 15.11 -24.26
N CYS A 703 6.54 14.16 -24.90
CA CYS A 703 5.14 13.82 -24.62
C CYS A 703 4.97 12.58 -23.74
N ALA A 704 6.05 12.09 -23.14
CA ALA A 704 5.95 11.07 -22.11
C ALA A 704 5.13 11.61 -20.92
N SER A 705 4.24 10.77 -20.38
CA SER A 705 3.58 11.06 -19.11
C SER A 705 4.63 11.20 -18.01
N LEU A 706 4.73 12.39 -17.40
CA LEU A 706 5.69 12.66 -16.32
C LEU A 706 5.03 12.47 -14.97
N ASN A 707 5.67 11.68 -14.12
CA ASN A 707 5.09 11.27 -12.84
C ASN A 707 6.12 11.36 -11.73
N VAL A 708 5.72 11.88 -10.58
CA VAL A 708 6.49 11.79 -9.34
C VAL A 708 5.76 10.85 -8.39
N VAL A 709 6.46 9.83 -7.90
CA VAL A 709 5.99 8.97 -6.81
C VAL A 709 6.76 9.36 -5.56
N ALA A 710 6.11 10.16 -4.72
CA ALA A 710 6.68 10.77 -3.53
C ALA A 710 6.46 9.84 -2.32
N VAL A 711 7.53 9.19 -1.86
CA VAL A 711 7.50 8.26 -0.73
C VAL A 711 8.23 8.89 0.46
N ASN A 712 7.49 9.19 1.52
CA ASN A 712 8.06 9.84 2.70
C ASN A 712 7.83 8.99 3.95
N ALA A 713 8.91 8.53 4.60
CA ALA A 713 8.81 7.76 5.84
C ALA A 713 8.69 8.60 7.12
N GLY A 714 8.87 9.91 7.01
CA GLY A 714 8.74 10.86 8.10
C GLY A 714 7.90 12.05 7.66
N ILE A 715 7.78 13.05 8.53
CA ILE A 715 7.16 14.33 8.17
C ILE A 715 8.25 15.30 7.71
N ASN A 716 7.89 16.23 6.83
CA ASN A 716 8.80 17.27 6.35
C ASN A 716 9.46 18.01 7.54
N SER A 717 10.76 18.26 7.43
CA SER A 717 11.50 19.07 8.39
C SER A 717 12.60 19.84 7.68
N TYR A 718 12.85 21.07 8.14
CA TYR A 718 13.93 21.93 7.67
C TYR A 718 13.90 22.20 6.15
N ASP A 719 12.71 22.30 5.54
CA ASP A 719 12.51 22.64 4.12
C ASP A 719 11.91 24.05 3.93
N ASP A 720 12.17 24.98 4.86
CA ASP A 720 11.67 26.36 4.80
C ASP A 720 12.66 27.38 4.19
N ASP A 721 13.84 26.96 3.73
CA ASP A 721 14.95 27.89 3.41
C ASP A 721 15.50 27.84 1.98
N GLN A 722 15.52 26.69 1.27
CA GLN A 722 16.11 26.60 -0.09
C GLN A 722 15.09 26.50 -1.24
N THR A 723 13.79 26.52 -0.95
CA THR A 723 12.75 26.38 -2.00
C THR A 723 12.74 27.56 -3.00
N ALA A 724 13.25 28.72 -2.61
CA ALA A 724 13.37 29.91 -3.48
C ALA A 724 14.45 29.77 -4.59
N LEU A 725 15.24 28.69 -4.59
CA LEU A 725 16.26 28.44 -5.61
C LEU A 725 15.65 28.13 -7.00
N TYR A 726 14.37 27.75 -7.06
CA TYR A 726 13.67 27.54 -8.31
C TYR A 726 13.10 28.86 -8.84
N THR A 727 13.75 29.43 -9.85
CA THR A 727 13.39 30.78 -10.34
C THR A 727 12.18 30.84 -11.27
N ALA A 728 11.69 29.69 -11.76
CA ALA A 728 10.58 29.69 -12.71
C ALA A 728 9.21 29.97 -12.05
N PHE A 729 9.08 29.77 -10.73
CA PHE A 729 7.93 30.22 -9.94
C PHE A 729 8.30 30.39 -8.46
N ASN A 730 7.42 30.99 -7.66
CA ASN A 730 7.62 31.17 -6.24
C ASN A 730 6.81 30.11 -5.45
N PRO A 731 7.46 29.10 -4.83
CA PRO A 731 6.76 28.03 -4.09
C PRO A 731 5.86 28.54 -2.96
N VAL A 732 6.23 29.64 -2.30
CA VAL A 732 5.38 30.26 -1.27
C VAL A 732 4.07 30.74 -1.86
N THR A 733 4.11 31.35 -3.05
CA THR A 733 2.91 31.90 -3.70
C THR A 733 2.00 30.79 -4.22
N THR A 734 2.57 29.72 -4.80
CA THR A 734 1.77 28.59 -5.29
C THR A 734 1.18 27.78 -4.12
N THR A 735 1.91 27.61 -3.02
CA THR A 735 1.34 27.00 -1.80
C THR A 735 0.24 27.85 -1.17
N ASN A 736 0.31 29.19 -1.26
CA ASN A 736 -0.81 30.03 -0.81
C ASN A 736 -2.07 29.79 -1.64
N ALA A 737 -1.95 29.57 -2.95
CA ALA A 737 -3.11 29.24 -3.79
C ALA A 737 -3.78 27.92 -3.37
N VAL A 738 -2.98 26.90 -3.00
CA VAL A 738 -3.49 25.66 -2.39
C VAL A 738 -4.23 25.96 -1.08
N GLY A 739 -3.63 26.76 -0.20
CA GLY A 739 -4.25 27.17 1.07
C GLY A 739 -5.58 27.93 0.89
N ASP A 740 -5.65 28.83 -0.09
CA ASP A 740 -6.87 29.56 -0.43
C ASP A 740 -7.95 28.62 -0.99
N GLY A 741 -7.57 27.69 -1.87
CA GLY A 741 -8.48 26.72 -2.48
C GLY A 741 -9.02 25.67 -1.50
N GLU A 742 -8.25 25.29 -0.50
CA GLU A 742 -8.68 24.42 0.60
C GLU A 742 -9.46 25.17 1.70
N GLY A 743 -9.60 26.50 1.59
CA GLY A 743 -10.26 27.31 2.62
C GLY A 743 -9.49 27.37 3.93
N ILE A 744 -8.16 27.20 3.90
CA ILE A 744 -7.27 27.26 5.07
C ILE A 744 -6.98 28.73 5.44
N SER A 745 -6.79 29.58 4.43
CA SER A 745 -6.39 30.97 4.63
C SER A 745 -7.43 31.77 5.43
N GLY A 746 -6.99 32.41 6.51
CA GLY A 746 -7.81 33.21 7.41
C GLY A 746 -8.45 32.43 8.57
N HIS A 747 -8.21 31.12 8.66
CA HIS A 747 -8.72 30.26 9.72
C HIS A 747 -7.63 29.80 10.69
N ASP A 748 -8.04 29.40 11.89
CA ASP A 748 -7.13 28.96 12.95
C ASP A 748 -6.85 27.45 12.83
N TYR A 749 -5.57 27.10 12.83
CA TYR A 749 -5.08 25.72 12.87
C TYR A 749 -4.01 25.55 13.95
N LEU A 750 -3.83 24.32 14.43
CA LEU A 750 -2.68 23.95 15.25
C LEU A 750 -1.48 23.77 14.33
N VAL A 751 -0.54 24.71 14.39
CA VAL A 751 0.72 24.68 13.64
C VAL A 751 1.83 25.19 14.53
N GLY A 752 3.08 24.77 14.29
CA GLY A 752 4.22 25.23 15.09
C GLY A 752 4.47 26.73 14.90
N ARG A 753 4.39 27.21 13.66
CA ARG A 753 4.80 28.57 13.28
C ARG A 753 3.94 29.15 12.15
N THR A 754 3.63 30.42 12.31
CA THR A 754 3.13 31.34 11.27
C THR A 754 3.99 32.61 11.28
N ALA A 755 3.81 33.50 10.31
CA ALA A 755 4.47 34.81 10.30
C ALA A 755 4.14 35.67 11.54
N ALA A 756 2.95 35.49 12.13
CA ALA A 756 2.50 36.25 13.30
C ALA A 756 2.91 35.61 14.64
N ASN A 757 3.04 34.28 14.69
CA ASN A 757 3.35 33.54 15.90
C ASN A 757 4.24 32.33 15.59
N ALA A 758 5.46 32.33 16.11
CA ALA A 758 6.48 31.30 15.91
C ALA A 758 6.92 30.66 17.23
N ASN A 759 5.96 30.33 18.11
CA ASN A 759 6.26 29.71 19.40
C ASN A 759 6.64 28.22 19.30
N GLU A 760 6.51 27.59 18.12
CA GLU A 760 6.87 26.19 17.85
C GLU A 760 6.14 25.18 18.75
N ILE A 761 4.92 25.54 19.16
CA ILE A 761 4.03 24.72 19.99
C ILE A 761 2.69 24.60 19.25
N CYS A 762 2.10 23.41 19.24
CA CYS A 762 0.80 23.13 18.61
C CYS A 762 -0.36 23.81 19.33
N THR A 763 -0.54 25.09 19.04
CA THR A 763 -1.57 25.99 19.55
C THR A 763 -2.30 26.61 18.37
N ALA A 764 -3.56 26.99 18.56
CA ALA A 764 -4.34 27.64 17.51
C ALA A 764 -3.64 28.92 17.05
N LYS A 765 -3.35 28.99 15.75
CA LYS A 765 -2.77 30.15 15.08
C LYS A 765 -3.53 30.39 13.79
N THR A 766 -3.84 31.66 13.51
CA THR A 766 -4.46 32.03 12.25
C THR A 766 -3.46 31.84 11.11
N VAL A 767 -3.78 30.93 10.20
CA VAL A 767 -3.02 30.69 8.97
C VAL A 767 -3.49 31.71 7.95
N SER A 768 -2.80 32.84 7.81
CA SER A 768 -3.14 33.85 6.78
C SER A 768 -2.63 33.46 5.39
N ALA A 769 -1.64 32.57 5.32
CA ALA A 769 -0.98 32.14 4.11
C ALA A 769 -0.27 30.79 4.38
N LEU A 770 -0.68 29.72 3.68
CA LEU A 770 -0.13 28.38 3.89
C LEU A 770 1.37 28.29 3.56
N GLY A 771 1.85 29.02 2.54
CA GLY A 771 3.25 29.02 2.12
C GLY A 771 4.22 29.67 3.12
N SER A 772 3.72 30.32 4.18
CA SER A 772 4.52 30.87 5.28
C SER A 772 4.18 30.25 6.64
N THR A 773 3.65 29.03 6.59
CA THR A 773 3.30 28.22 7.76
C THR A 773 4.26 27.04 7.85
N PHE A 774 4.85 26.84 9.03
CA PHE A 774 5.92 25.87 9.27
C PHE A 774 5.72 25.12 10.59
N GLY A 775 6.39 23.99 10.74
CA GLY A 775 6.29 23.15 11.94
C GLY A 775 4.97 22.38 11.93
N ILE A 776 5.04 21.14 11.46
CA ILE A 776 3.85 20.32 11.25
C ILE A 776 3.44 19.74 12.60
N CYS A 777 2.17 19.94 12.94
CA CYS A 777 1.61 19.52 14.21
C CYS A 777 0.78 18.25 14.03
N PRO A 778 0.77 17.37 15.04
CA PRO A 778 1.48 17.48 16.33
C PRO A 778 2.92 16.91 16.36
N GLU A 779 3.41 16.31 15.28
CA GLU A 779 4.60 15.46 15.28
C GLU A 779 5.90 16.24 15.41
N THR A 780 6.06 17.31 14.62
CA THR A 780 7.34 18.01 14.47
C THR A 780 7.18 19.54 14.48
N PRO A 781 6.50 20.13 15.49
CA PRO A 781 6.23 21.57 15.53
C PRO A 781 7.48 22.44 15.62
N THR A 782 8.60 21.88 16.09
CA THR A 782 9.92 22.54 16.24
C THR A 782 10.81 22.37 15.02
N LEU A 783 10.54 21.40 14.13
CA LEU A 783 11.46 21.04 13.04
C LEU A 783 11.21 21.81 11.74
N ARG A 784 10.40 22.88 11.79
CA ARG A 784 10.17 23.83 10.69
C ARG A 784 9.74 23.23 9.34
N GLY A 785 9.10 22.06 9.34
CA GLY A 785 8.53 21.47 8.12
C GLY A 785 7.53 22.38 7.40
N ALA A 786 7.64 22.48 6.08
CA ALA A 786 6.84 23.34 5.22
C ALA A 786 5.84 22.54 4.35
N TYR A 787 4.82 23.25 3.86
CA TYR A 787 3.82 22.73 2.91
C TYR A 787 4.18 23.04 1.44
N HIS A 788 5.44 23.37 1.15
CA HIS A 788 5.87 23.82 -0.18
C HIS A 788 5.70 22.75 -1.25
N VAL A 789 5.85 21.45 -0.91
CA VAL A 789 5.58 20.33 -1.82
C VAL A 789 4.20 20.40 -2.49
N ALA A 790 3.17 20.90 -1.79
CA ALA A 790 1.83 21.04 -2.35
C ALA A 790 1.77 22.09 -3.47
N GLY A 791 2.37 23.26 -3.25
CA GLY A 791 2.45 24.32 -4.24
C GLY A 791 3.38 23.99 -5.40
N LEU A 792 4.46 23.23 -5.15
CA LEU A 792 5.34 22.70 -6.19
C LEU A 792 4.60 21.71 -7.09
N ALA A 793 3.86 20.77 -6.50
CA ALA A 793 3.06 19.78 -7.22
C ALA A 793 1.94 20.42 -8.03
N HIS A 794 1.20 21.38 -7.46
CA HIS A 794 0.15 22.12 -8.17
C HIS A 794 0.69 22.86 -9.40
N TYR A 795 1.80 23.57 -9.24
CA TYR A 795 2.40 24.28 -10.37
C TYR A 795 2.83 23.32 -11.46
N ALA A 796 3.54 22.24 -11.09
CA ALA A 796 4.03 21.24 -12.04
C ALA A 796 2.90 20.51 -12.77
N HIS A 797 1.73 20.36 -12.15
CA HIS A 797 0.58 19.71 -12.75
C HIS A 797 -0.20 20.62 -13.72
N THR A 798 -0.21 21.93 -13.45
CA THR A 798 -1.05 22.90 -14.19
C THR A 798 -0.30 23.74 -15.21
N HIS A 799 1.03 23.60 -15.27
CA HIS A 799 1.90 24.37 -16.16
C HIS A 799 2.83 23.45 -16.94
N ASP A 800 3.09 23.86 -18.18
CA ASP A 800 4.13 23.26 -18.98
C ASP A 800 5.52 23.65 -18.43
N LEU A 801 6.28 22.66 -17.97
CA LEU A 801 7.61 22.85 -17.40
C LEU A 801 8.70 23.07 -18.47
N ARG A 802 8.45 22.71 -19.73
CA ARG A 802 9.43 22.76 -20.84
C ARG A 802 8.81 23.30 -22.12
N THR A 803 8.40 24.56 -22.10
CA THR A 803 7.85 25.30 -23.27
C THR A 803 8.74 25.33 -24.53
N ASP A 804 10.00 24.91 -24.41
CA ASP A 804 10.92 24.72 -25.53
C ASP A 804 10.73 23.39 -26.27
N LEU A 805 9.97 22.45 -25.71
CA LEU A 805 9.60 21.17 -26.30
C LEU A 805 8.13 21.16 -26.75
N ALA A 806 7.76 20.22 -27.62
CA ALA A 806 6.37 20.05 -28.06
C ALA A 806 5.49 19.43 -26.96
N GLY A 807 4.22 19.80 -26.92
CA GLY A 807 3.25 19.29 -25.93
C GLY A 807 3.25 20.07 -24.61
N ILE A 808 2.70 19.46 -23.57
CA ILE A 808 2.65 20.02 -22.21
C ILE A 808 3.40 19.06 -21.29
N GLN A 809 4.51 19.51 -20.70
CA GLN A 809 5.30 18.71 -19.75
C GLN A 809 4.80 18.92 -18.31
N ALA A 810 3.52 18.58 -18.08
CA ALA A 810 2.92 18.58 -16.76
C ALA A 810 3.24 17.29 -15.99
N VAL A 811 3.30 17.37 -14.67
CA VAL A 811 3.67 16.26 -13.77
C VAL A 811 2.44 15.82 -12.97
N THR A 812 2.21 14.50 -12.92
CA THR A 812 1.28 13.90 -11.96
C THR A 812 2.03 13.48 -10.70
N THR A 813 1.50 13.83 -9.53
CA THR A 813 2.09 13.49 -8.23
C THR A 813 1.28 12.42 -7.52
N TYR A 814 1.94 11.34 -7.12
CA TYR A 814 1.42 10.32 -6.21
C TYR A 814 2.09 10.47 -4.84
N GLY A 815 1.31 10.59 -3.76
CA GLY A 815 1.80 10.78 -2.40
C GLY A 815 1.65 9.51 -1.56
N LEU A 816 2.76 8.99 -1.03
CA LEU A 816 2.82 7.77 -0.22
C LEU A 816 3.54 8.07 1.11
N PRO A 817 2.85 8.65 2.12
CA PRO A 817 3.39 8.72 3.46
C PRO A 817 3.40 7.32 4.08
N ILE A 818 4.59 6.80 4.39
CA ILE A 818 4.76 5.51 5.06
C ILE A 818 4.60 5.74 6.55
N ALA A 819 3.64 5.03 7.17
CA ALA A 819 3.33 4.94 8.59
C ALA A 819 4.15 5.91 9.46
N THR A 820 3.62 7.09 9.77
CA THR A 820 4.29 8.02 10.69
C THR A 820 4.33 7.41 12.09
N ASN A 821 5.42 7.59 12.85
CA ASN A 821 5.49 7.19 14.26
C ASN A 821 4.68 8.14 15.18
N ARG A 822 3.43 8.43 14.79
CA ARG A 822 2.51 9.34 15.47
C ARG A 822 1.47 8.51 16.23
N PRO A 823 1.68 8.23 17.52
CA PRO A 823 0.64 7.63 18.33
C PRO A 823 -0.51 8.61 18.51
N GLU A 824 -1.71 8.18 18.17
CA GLU A 824 -2.94 8.94 18.32
C GLU A 824 -3.95 8.10 19.09
N ILE A 825 -4.51 8.69 20.15
CA ILE A 825 -5.65 8.11 20.86
C ILE A 825 -6.89 8.76 20.28
N ASP A 826 -7.62 8.03 19.45
CA ASP A 826 -8.95 8.43 19.00
C ASP A 826 -10.00 7.97 20.03
N VAL A 827 -10.73 8.92 20.59
CA VAL A 827 -11.70 8.72 21.65
C VAL A 827 -13.10 9.02 21.10
N PRO A 828 -13.92 7.98 20.84
CA PRO A 828 -15.30 8.17 20.44
C PRO A 828 -16.16 8.65 21.63
N ILE A 829 -17.04 9.63 21.36
CA ILE A 829 -17.88 10.28 22.35
C ILE A 829 -19.32 10.39 21.84
N GLY A 830 -20.22 9.75 22.58
CA GLY A 830 -21.65 9.76 22.37
C GLY A 830 -22.27 8.37 22.48
N PRO A 831 -23.59 8.25 22.58
CA PRO A 831 -24.26 6.96 22.50
C PRO A 831 -24.09 6.35 21.10
N PRO A 832 -23.92 5.02 20.96
CA PRO A 832 -23.66 4.32 19.68
C PRO A 832 -24.69 4.54 18.54
N ALA A 833 -25.79 5.24 18.80
CA ALA A 833 -26.91 5.45 17.87
C ALA A 833 -26.91 6.82 17.17
N THR A 834 -26.01 7.74 17.54
CA THR A 834 -25.79 9.04 16.88
C THR A 834 -24.39 9.09 16.31
N ALA A 835 -24.14 9.91 15.27
CA ALA A 835 -22.79 10.15 14.76
C ALA A 835 -21.85 10.46 15.94
N LEU A 836 -20.89 9.56 16.19
CA LEU A 836 -19.94 9.70 17.29
C LEU A 836 -19.09 10.94 17.04
N ARG A 837 -18.86 11.72 18.09
CA ARG A 837 -17.83 12.77 18.06
C ARG A 837 -16.51 12.13 18.43
N HIS A 838 -15.43 12.59 17.82
CA HIS A 838 -14.10 12.06 18.07
C HIS A 838 -13.26 13.13 18.75
N ILE A 839 -12.56 12.74 19.81
CA ILE A 839 -11.51 13.52 20.44
C ILE A 839 -10.19 12.81 20.18
N HIS A 840 -9.22 13.56 19.70
CA HIS A 840 -7.89 13.03 19.42
C HIS A 840 -6.91 13.54 20.47
N ILE A 841 -6.24 12.62 21.17
CA ILE A 841 -5.21 12.93 22.17
C ILE A 841 -3.90 12.35 21.67
N LEU A 842 -2.89 13.20 21.55
CA LEU A 842 -1.57 12.82 21.03
C LEU A 842 -0.51 13.20 22.06
N PRO A 843 0.43 12.32 22.43
CA PRO A 843 1.46 12.67 23.38
C PRO A 843 2.35 13.78 22.82
N ALA A 844 2.83 14.65 23.70
CA ALA A 844 3.67 15.76 23.33
C ALA A 844 4.71 16.03 24.40
N TYR A 845 5.84 16.58 24.00
CA TYR A 845 6.98 16.84 24.85
C TYR A 845 7.51 18.25 24.63
N ARG A 846 8.15 18.81 25.66
CA ARG A 846 8.93 20.04 25.52
C ARG A 846 10.16 20.00 26.40
N LEU A 847 11.34 20.18 25.82
CA LEU A 847 12.57 20.49 26.53
C LEU A 847 12.63 22.00 26.80
N LEU A 848 12.94 22.42 28.03
CA LEU A 848 13.10 23.84 28.37
C LEU A 848 14.58 24.19 28.59
N ARG A 849 15.26 24.75 27.59
CA ARG A 849 16.68 25.13 27.70
C ARG A 849 16.82 26.53 28.31
N GLY A 850 16.92 26.55 29.64
CA GLY A 850 17.15 27.76 30.44
C GLY A 850 17.16 27.46 31.93
N SER A 851 17.32 28.49 32.78
CA SER A 851 17.10 28.30 34.22
C SER A 851 15.64 27.92 34.46
N PHE A 852 15.36 27.02 35.41
CA PHE A 852 14.02 26.51 35.77
C PHE A 852 12.93 27.59 35.98
N ALA A 853 13.29 28.87 36.07
CA ALA A 853 12.42 30.02 36.33
C ALA A 853 12.22 30.96 35.12
N SER A 854 12.76 30.63 33.94
CA SER A 854 12.60 31.45 32.72
C SER A 854 11.42 30.97 31.87
N PRO A 855 10.66 31.88 31.23
CA PRO A 855 9.58 31.50 30.31
C PRO A 855 10.14 30.73 29.10
N PRO A 856 9.33 29.92 28.42
CA PRO A 856 9.73 29.19 27.20
C PRO A 856 10.41 30.12 26.20
N ASP A 857 11.55 29.69 25.68
CA ASP A 857 12.33 30.40 24.66
C ASP A 857 12.31 29.54 23.38
N PRO A 858 11.51 29.92 22.35
CA PRO A 858 11.42 29.14 21.11
C PRO A 858 12.73 29.13 20.32
N THR A 859 13.76 29.89 20.72
CA THR A 859 15.09 29.80 20.13
C THR A 859 16.02 28.80 20.83
N LYS A 860 15.56 28.18 21.93
CA LYS A 860 16.37 27.24 22.73
C LYS A 860 15.64 25.95 23.09
N ASP A 861 14.33 25.99 23.21
CA ASP A 861 13.51 24.84 23.63
C ASP A 861 13.33 23.83 22.49
N GLY A 862 13.18 22.55 22.85
CA GLY A 862 13.09 21.43 21.91
C GLY A 862 11.79 20.64 22.01
N GLY A 863 11.45 19.90 20.96
CA GLY A 863 10.27 19.04 20.87
C GLY A 863 10.50 17.61 21.39
N GLY A 864 11.76 17.21 21.56
CA GLY A 864 12.17 15.86 21.95
C GLY A 864 11.85 14.82 20.87
N SER A 865 12.37 13.61 21.04
CA SER A 865 12.08 12.50 20.13
C SER A 865 11.30 11.39 20.82
N LEU A 866 10.24 10.89 20.19
CA LEU A 866 9.48 9.77 20.73
C LEU A 866 10.31 8.47 20.62
N VAL A 867 10.54 7.82 21.75
CA VAL A 867 11.35 6.58 21.85
C VAL A 867 10.46 5.35 21.70
N ASP A 868 9.42 5.25 22.54
CA ASP A 868 8.42 4.19 22.46
C ASP A 868 7.08 4.70 22.98
N TYR A 869 6.01 4.09 22.47
CA TYR A 869 4.64 4.32 22.91
C TYR A 869 3.92 2.98 23.00
N ARG A 870 3.22 2.77 24.11
CA ARG A 870 2.47 1.52 24.35
C ARG A 870 1.09 1.81 24.88
N ILE A 871 0.10 1.20 24.25
CA ILE A 871 -1.26 1.15 24.81
C ILE A 871 -1.23 0.13 25.95
N VAL A 872 -1.46 0.60 27.16
CA VAL A 872 -1.53 -0.25 28.37
C VAL A 872 -2.95 -0.76 28.57
N GLN A 873 -3.92 0.14 28.37
CA GLN A 873 -5.34 -0.17 28.40
C GLN A 873 -6.02 0.55 27.23
N PRO A 874 -6.53 -0.19 26.22
CA PRO A 874 -7.36 0.40 25.18
C PRO A 874 -8.69 0.90 25.75
N HIS A 875 -9.47 1.60 24.93
CA HIS A 875 -10.73 2.23 25.28
C HIS A 875 -11.70 1.24 25.97
N LEU A 876 -11.82 1.35 27.29
CA LEU A 876 -12.55 0.42 28.14
C LEU A 876 -13.76 1.10 28.79
N GLU A 877 -14.93 0.50 28.66
CA GLU A 877 -16.13 0.92 29.38
C GLU A 877 -15.99 0.65 30.90
N VAL A 878 -16.19 1.68 31.73
CA VAL A 878 -15.95 1.62 33.19
C VAL A 878 -17.15 2.08 34.02
N ALA A 879 -17.18 1.66 35.29
CA ALA A 879 -18.32 1.88 36.18
C ALA A 879 -18.55 3.36 36.58
N SER A 880 -17.50 4.21 36.57
CA SER A 880 -17.56 5.63 36.90
C SER A 880 -16.36 6.39 36.33
N MET A 881 -16.42 7.73 36.35
CA MET A 881 -15.36 8.62 35.85
C MET A 881 -14.03 8.56 36.62
N THR A 882 -14.00 7.88 37.77
CA THR A 882 -12.79 7.67 38.58
C THR A 882 -12.45 6.18 38.72
N SER A 883 -13.18 5.31 38.02
CA SER A 883 -13.03 3.87 38.07
C SER A 883 -12.20 3.41 36.89
N THR A 884 -11.26 2.50 37.15
CA THR A 884 -10.59 1.70 36.12
C THR A 884 -11.21 0.29 36.02
N VAL A 885 -12.26 0.02 36.82
CA VAL A 885 -13.01 -1.24 36.82
C VAL A 885 -13.98 -1.29 35.64
N PRO A 886 -13.97 -2.38 34.84
CA PRO A 886 -14.96 -2.61 33.78
C PRO A 886 -16.40 -2.49 34.31
N ALA A 887 -17.27 -1.85 33.53
CA ALA A 887 -18.69 -1.81 33.84
C ALA A 887 -19.33 -3.21 33.68
N SER A 888 -20.25 -3.57 34.58
CA SER A 888 -20.98 -4.84 34.49
C SER A 888 -22.17 -4.81 33.53
N SER A 889 -22.56 -3.64 33.02
CA SER A 889 -23.58 -3.45 31.98
C SER A 889 -23.58 -2.01 31.43
N GLY A 890 -23.77 -1.89 30.11
CA GLY A 890 -24.00 -0.67 29.31
C GLY A 890 -23.83 0.68 30.01
N GLY A 891 -22.66 1.28 29.80
CA GLY A 891 -22.09 2.34 30.60
C GLY A 891 -21.87 3.63 29.83
N ARG A 892 -21.80 4.69 30.63
CA ARG A 892 -21.64 6.11 30.24
C ARG A 892 -20.17 6.54 30.24
N TYR A 893 -19.31 5.79 30.92
CA TYR A 893 -17.94 6.18 31.21
C TYR A 893 -16.95 5.27 30.50
N PHE A 894 -15.86 5.86 30.02
CA PHE A 894 -14.79 5.13 29.36
C PHE A 894 -13.43 5.52 29.93
N TYR A 895 -12.45 4.65 29.79
CA TYR A 895 -11.09 4.82 30.30
C TYR A 895 -10.07 4.27 29.31
N GLY A 896 -8.94 4.94 29.16
CA GLY A 896 -7.76 4.39 28.47
C GLY A 896 -6.47 4.89 29.09
N LYS A 897 -5.39 4.14 28.87
CA LYS A 897 -4.06 4.42 29.41
C LYS A 897 -2.96 3.99 28.47
N SER A 898 -1.95 4.84 28.36
CA SER A 898 -0.75 4.59 27.57
C SER A 898 0.51 4.94 28.35
N LEU A 899 1.60 4.24 28.03
CA LEU A 899 2.96 4.59 28.44
C LEU A 899 3.63 5.32 27.28
N VAL A 900 4.36 6.40 27.60
CA VAL A 900 5.08 7.20 26.62
C VAL A 900 6.50 7.44 27.13
N ALA A 901 7.48 7.26 26.26
CA ALA A 901 8.88 7.56 26.53
C ALA A 901 9.47 8.51 25.48
N TRP A 902 10.27 9.46 25.94
CA TRP A 902 10.87 10.53 25.17
C TRP A 902 12.37 10.60 25.42
N ASP A 903 13.10 10.93 24.36
CA ASP A 903 14.47 11.43 24.38
C ASP A 903 14.44 12.96 24.52
N ASP A 904 15.44 13.53 25.20
CA ASP A 904 15.53 14.96 25.48
C ASP A 904 16.13 15.78 24.35
N SER A 905 16.54 15.13 23.25
CA SER A 905 17.02 15.73 22.02
C SER A 905 16.01 15.54 20.89
N ASP A 906 15.89 16.56 20.03
CA ASP A 906 15.14 16.44 18.78
C ASP A 906 15.91 15.60 17.74
N GLN A 907 17.23 15.45 17.92
CA GLN A 907 18.11 14.65 17.05
C GLN A 907 19.25 14.01 17.84
N GLY A 908 19.54 12.73 17.53
CA GLY A 908 20.69 11.99 18.04
C GLY A 908 20.79 11.97 19.56
N GLY A 909 21.84 12.55 20.14
CA GLY A 909 22.15 12.36 21.56
C GLY A 909 22.60 10.92 21.83
N ASP A 910 22.01 10.25 22.80
CA ASP A 910 22.00 8.78 22.97
C ASP A 910 20.74 8.13 22.38
N PHE A 911 19.73 8.93 22.05
CA PHE A 911 18.52 8.51 21.36
C PHE A 911 17.83 7.36 22.10
N ASP A 912 17.49 7.62 23.36
CA ASP A 912 17.00 6.64 24.31
C ASP A 912 15.98 7.22 25.31
N GLN A 913 15.62 6.41 26.32
CA GLN A 913 14.73 6.86 27.38
C GLN A 913 15.38 7.90 28.30
N ASP A 914 15.06 9.18 28.05
CA ASP A 914 15.36 10.30 28.95
C ASP A 914 14.21 10.67 29.87
N MET A 915 12.97 10.45 29.44
CA MET A 915 11.80 10.63 30.28
C MET A 915 10.74 9.62 29.90
N TRP A 916 10.07 9.02 30.88
CA TRP A 916 8.87 8.25 30.62
C TRP A 916 7.77 8.53 31.62
N GLY A 917 6.55 8.30 31.18
CA GLY A 917 5.36 8.59 31.95
C GLY A 917 4.11 7.88 31.42
N THR A 918 2.97 8.20 32.02
CA THR A 918 1.66 7.71 31.57
C THR A 918 0.78 8.85 31.10
N LEU A 919 0.00 8.56 30.05
CA LEU A 919 -1.07 9.39 29.53
C LEU A 919 -2.38 8.60 29.69
N GLU A 920 -3.30 9.15 30.47
CA GLU A 920 -4.55 8.49 30.87
C GLU A 920 -5.74 9.40 30.52
N TYR A 921 -6.86 8.81 30.15
CA TYR A 921 -8.09 9.57 29.94
C TYR A 921 -9.32 8.87 30.51
N HIS A 922 -10.28 9.65 30.97
CA HIS A 922 -11.63 9.19 31.32
C HIS A 922 -12.68 10.02 30.58
N VAL A 923 -13.66 9.36 29.98
CA VAL A 923 -14.77 10.01 29.26
C VAL A 923 -16.05 9.90 30.09
N ASP A 924 -16.85 10.95 30.11
CA ASP A 924 -18.26 10.94 30.49
C ASP A 924 -19.10 11.30 29.27
N ALA A 925 -19.71 10.28 28.65
CA ALA A 925 -20.48 10.43 27.42
C ALA A 925 -21.85 11.13 27.62
N ALA A 926 -22.32 11.33 28.86
CA ALA A 926 -23.58 12.05 29.08
C ALA A 926 -23.37 13.54 29.32
N THR A 927 -22.24 13.94 29.92
CA THR A 927 -21.86 15.36 30.03
C THR A 927 -20.99 15.85 28.89
N ASN A 928 -20.52 14.95 28.02
CA ASN A 928 -19.54 15.24 26.96
C ASN A 928 -18.27 15.86 27.55
N GLN A 929 -17.70 15.19 28.54
CA GLN A 929 -16.48 15.62 29.22
C GLN A 929 -15.39 14.56 29.13
N VAL A 930 -14.16 15.01 28.96
CA VAL A 930 -12.97 14.15 28.97
C VAL A 930 -11.99 14.66 30.01
N LEU A 931 -11.67 13.83 30.99
CA LEU A 931 -10.61 14.06 31.97
C LEU A 931 -9.31 13.44 31.42
N VAL A 932 -8.29 14.25 31.14
CA VAL A 932 -6.97 13.76 30.73
C VAL A 932 -6.00 13.91 31.89
N THR A 933 -5.22 12.87 32.16
CA THR A 933 -4.22 12.82 33.23
C THR A 933 -2.86 12.50 32.65
N THR A 934 -1.85 13.28 33.03
CA THR A 934 -0.45 13.00 32.70
C THR A 934 0.36 12.77 33.97
N THR A 935 1.25 11.79 33.92
CA THR A 935 2.19 11.49 35.02
C THR A 935 3.58 11.28 34.45
N ALA A 936 4.53 12.18 34.75
CA ALA A 936 5.95 11.93 34.53
C ALA A 936 6.46 11.00 35.65
N VAL A 937 7.12 9.89 35.29
CA VAL A 937 7.42 8.80 36.22
C VAL A 937 8.92 8.65 36.46
N ALA A 938 9.77 8.80 35.44
CA ALA A 938 11.22 8.83 35.59
C ALA A 938 11.85 9.78 34.58
N GLU A 939 13.04 10.28 34.93
CA GLU A 939 13.87 11.14 34.12
C GLU A 939 15.36 10.77 34.21
N SER A 940 16.09 10.92 33.12
CA SER A 940 17.53 10.68 32.96
C SER A 940 18.28 11.93 32.50
N THR A 941 17.72 13.11 32.73
CA THR A 941 18.26 14.39 32.28
C THR A 941 18.66 15.32 33.42
N THR A 942 19.32 16.44 33.08
CA THR A 942 19.57 17.57 34.00
C THR A 942 18.81 18.84 33.61
N THR A 943 18.05 18.81 32.52
CA THR A 943 17.30 19.95 31.98
C THR A 943 15.80 19.76 32.24
N GLY A 944 15.06 20.83 32.54
CA GLY A 944 13.63 20.72 32.81
C GLY A 944 12.85 20.29 31.57
N GLN A 945 11.93 19.33 31.73
CA GLN A 945 11.12 18.80 30.64
C GLN A 945 9.64 18.87 31.00
N LEU A 946 8.79 19.07 30.00
CA LEU A 946 7.34 19.00 30.12
C LEU A 946 6.86 17.70 29.46
N PHE A 947 6.07 16.94 30.21
CA PHE A 947 5.39 15.73 29.74
C PHE A 947 3.91 16.08 29.53
N GLY A 948 3.47 16.07 28.27
CA GLY A 948 2.16 16.59 27.89
C GLY A 948 1.51 15.84 26.74
N PHE A 949 0.54 16.53 26.13
CA PHE A 949 -0.26 16.05 25.01
C PHE A 949 -0.83 17.21 24.20
N VAL A 950 -1.17 16.95 22.94
CA VAL A 950 -2.03 17.79 22.11
C VAL A 950 -3.42 17.16 22.10
N VAL A 951 -4.45 17.96 22.36
CA VAL A 951 -5.85 17.52 22.27
C VAL A 951 -6.58 18.28 21.17
N THR A 952 -7.46 17.59 20.44
CA THR A 952 -8.37 18.18 19.46
C THR A 952 -9.79 17.67 19.62
N GLY A 953 -10.79 18.43 19.16
CA GLY A 953 -12.21 18.07 19.31
C GLY A 953 -12.82 18.55 20.63
N THR A 954 -12.12 19.41 21.36
CA THR A 954 -12.55 20.02 22.62
C THR A 954 -12.76 21.52 22.46
N THR A 955 -13.33 22.16 23.48
CA THR A 955 -13.42 23.62 23.56
C THR A 955 -12.08 24.32 23.80
N LYS A 956 -11.00 23.55 24.05
CA LYS A 956 -9.67 24.02 24.48
C LYS A 956 -8.55 23.22 23.80
N ASP A 957 -8.62 23.16 22.48
CA ASP A 957 -7.67 22.42 21.65
C ASP A 957 -6.25 23.00 21.67
N GLY A 958 -5.26 22.14 21.45
CA GLY A 958 -3.84 22.48 21.43
C GLY A 958 -3.02 21.71 22.45
N PHE A 959 -1.78 22.16 22.63
CA PHE A 959 -0.79 21.58 23.54
C PHE A 959 -1.08 21.91 25.01
N HIS A 960 -0.99 20.89 25.86
CA HIS A 960 -1.10 20.93 27.31
C HIS A 960 -0.01 20.07 27.94
N ALA A 961 0.57 20.52 29.05
CA ALA A 961 1.55 19.70 29.78
C ALA A 961 1.40 19.90 31.28
N TYR A 962 0.65 19.00 31.93
CA TYR A 962 0.36 19.13 33.37
C TYR A 962 1.40 18.45 34.25
N SER A 963 2.29 17.65 33.67
CA SER A 963 3.40 16.98 34.36
C SER A 963 4.75 17.28 33.70
N GLY A 964 5.84 16.90 34.36
CA GLY A 964 7.19 17.15 33.86
C GLY A 964 8.25 16.87 34.91
N SER A 965 9.51 17.17 34.59
CA SER A 965 10.68 16.91 35.43
C SER A 965 11.39 18.20 35.84
N LEU A 966 12.20 18.11 36.90
CA LEU A 966 13.08 19.18 37.44
C LEU A 966 12.46 20.58 37.67
N GLY A 967 11.15 20.69 37.73
CA GLY A 967 10.42 21.87 38.20
C GLY A 967 10.18 22.83 37.04
N ALA A 968 10.17 22.29 35.82
CA ALA A 968 9.87 22.94 34.57
C ALA A 968 8.64 23.83 34.70
N ASN A 969 8.79 25.11 34.35
CA ASN A 969 7.69 26.05 34.37
C ASN A 969 7.08 26.15 32.97
N PHE A 970 5.75 26.16 32.90
CA PHE A 970 5.05 26.45 31.66
C PHE A 970 3.96 27.50 31.86
N VAL A 971 3.62 28.17 30.77
CA VAL A 971 2.42 29.01 30.68
C VAL A 971 1.47 28.25 29.79
N ASP A 972 0.31 27.93 30.35
CA ASP A 972 -0.78 27.31 29.59
C ASP A 972 -1.35 28.33 28.60
N ALA A 973 -0.99 28.21 27.32
CA ALA A 973 -1.40 29.12 26.27
C ALA A 973 -2.92 29.08 25.98
N THR A 974 -3.62 28.06 26.48
CA THR A 974 -5.08 27.88 26.30
C THR A 974 -5.90 28.44 27.47
N ASP A 975 -5.20 28.94 28.50
CA ASP A 975 -5.76 29.44 29.76
C ASP A 975 -6.61 28.41 30.52
N VAL A 976 -6.35 27.12 30.30
CA VAL A 976 -7.10 26.02 30.91
C VAL A 976 -6.82 25.99 32.41
N THR A 977 -5.56 26.02 32.83
CA THR A 977 -5.19 26.03 34.26
C THR A 977 -5.37 27.39 34.96
N GLY A 978 -5.65 28.47 34.22
CA GLY A 978 -5.74 29.84 34.76
C GLY A 978 -4.45 30.33 35.43
N CYS A 979 -3.33 29.67 35.15
CA CYS A 979 -2.09 29.82 35.90
C CYS A 979 -0.96 30.35 34.99
N THR A 980 -0.30 31.40 35.46
CA THR A 980 0.84 32.03 34.79
C THR A 980 2.10 31.62 35.55
N ASN A 981 2.92 30.74 34.97
CA ASN A 981 4.08 30.06 35.59
C ASN A 981 3.69 28.83 36.45
N CYS A 982 3.01 27.88 35.83
CA CYS A 982 2.73 26.61 36.46
C CYS A 982 4.03 25.81 36.51
N ARG A 983 4.48 25.43 37.71
CA ARG A 983 5.52 24.43 37.83
C ARG A 983 4.88 23.08 37.55
N ALA A 984 5.35 22.41 36.50
CA ALA A 984 5.28 20.97 36.46
C ALA A 984 5.88 20.46 37.78
N LEU A 985 5.10 19.66 38.51
CA LEU A 985 5.56 19.11 39.78
C LEU A 985 6.75 18.20 39.49
N SER A 986 7.96 18.69 39.70
CA SER A 986 9.10 17.81 39.94
C SER A 986 9.22 17.57 41.42
N GLU A 987 9.30 16.32 41.80
CA GLU A 987 9.69 15.98 43.15
C GLU A 987 11.18 15.67 43.15
N SER A 988 11.99 16.66 43.53
CA SER A 988 13.30 16.36 44.11
C SER A 988 13.04 15.53 45.38
N GLY A 989 13.04 14.20 45.28
CA GLY A 989 12.82 13.30 46.43
C GLY A 989 11.92 12.07 46.24
N GLY A 990 11.43 11.75 45.03
CA GLY A 990 10.89 10.41 44.74
C GLY A 990 9.43 10.13 45.09
N GLN A 991 8.56 11.14 45.21
CA GLN A 991 7.12 10.93 44.97
C GLN A 991 6.76 11.43 43.57
N ARG A 992 5.63 10.97 43.02
CA ARG A 992 5.27 11.07 41.60
C ARG A 992 3.88 11.69 41.51
N GLY A 993 3.74 12.89 40.95
CA GLY A 993 2.48 13.64 40.98
C GLY A 993 1.72 13.57 39.66
N ALA A 994 0.71 12.70 39.57
CA ALA A 994 -0.27 12.74 38.48
C ALA A 994 -1.02 14.09 38.50
N GLN A 995 -1.27 14.67 37.34
CA GLN A 995 -2.08 15.89 37.19
C GLN A 995 -3.16 15.67 36.14
N SER A 996 -4.38 16.09 36.45
CA SER A 996 -5.56 15.84 35.63
C SER A 996 -6.30 17.12 35.29
N TYR A 997 -6.88 17.18 34.09
CA TYR A 997 -7.71 18.29 33.67
C TYR A 997 -8.93 17.82 32.86
N THR A 998 -10.09 18.43 33.11
CA THR A 998 -11.35 18.13 32.41
C THR A 998 -11.58 19.10 31.25
N PHE A 999 -11.81 18.54 30.07
CA PHE A 999 -12.16 19.24 28.84
C PHE A 999 -13.62 19.02 28.49
N ASP A 1000 -14.30 20.08 28.07
CA ASP A 1000 -15.61 19.97 27.44
C ASP A 1000 -15.43 19.71 25.94
N VAL A 1001 -16.15 18.71 25.42
CA VAL A 1001 -16.13 18.33 23.99
C VAL A 1001 -16.76 19.44 23.16
N SER A 1002 -16.13 19.81 22.06
CA SER A 1002 -16.66 20.87 21.20
C SER A 1002 -17.97 20.43 20.53
N ALA A 1003 -18.83 21.41 20.23
CA ALA A 1003 -20.04 21.18 19.43
C ALA A 1003 -19.77 21.20 17.91
N GLY A 1004 -18.61 21.70 17.49
CA GLY A 1004 -18.20 21.81 16.10
C GLY A 1004 -17.09 20.81 15.77
N GLY A 1005 -17.35 19.88 14.84
CA GLY A 1005 -16.45 18.79 14.48
C GLY A 1005 -15.34 19.15 13.48
N ALA A 1006 -14.82 20.38 13.49
CA ALA A 1006 -13.66 20.71 12.68
C ALA A 1006 -12.39 20.25 13.41
N SER A 1007 -11.59 19.38 12.77
CA SER A 1007 -10.24 19.09 13.26
C SER A 1007 -9.37 20.33 13.02
N PRO A 1008 -8.77 20.91 14.06
CA PRO A 1008 -7.91 22.08 13.91
C PRO A 1008 -6.52 21.70 13.35
N LEU A 1009 -6.30 20.44 12.95
CA LEU A 1009 -5.05 19.99 12.33
C LEU A 1009 -5.13 20.10 10.81
N LEU A 1010 -4.03 20.54 10.22
CA LEU A 1010 -3.83 20.45 8.77
C LEU A 1010 -3.57 18.98 8.38
N ARG A 1011 -3.99 18.59 7.17
CA ARG A 1011 -3.63 17.29 6.59
C ARG A 1011 -2.12 17.22 6.29
N ASP A 1012 -1.63 16.01 6.04
CA ASP A 1012 -0.25 15.75 5.64
C ASP A 1012 0.15 16.56 4.37
N PRO A 1013 1.38 17.10 4.27
CA PRO A 1013 1.81 17.81 3.06
C PRO A 1013 1.65 17.01 1.75
N LEU A 1014 1.86 15.68 1.78
CA LEU A 1014 1.67 14.80 0.63
C LEU A 1014 0.19 14.60 0.27
N TYR A 1015 -0.75 14.77 1.21
CA TYR A 1015 -2.18 14.78 0.90
C TYR A 1015 -2.49 15.93 -0.06
N TYR A 1016 -2.04 17.14 0.28
CA TYR A 1016 -2.25 18.31 -0.57
C TYR A 1016 -1.47 18.20 -1.89
N ALA A 1017 -0.25 17.66 -1.86
CA ALA A 1017 0.54 17.47 -3.07
C ALA A 1017 -0.09 16.44 -4.03
N ALA A 1018 -0.65 15.35 -3.52
CA ALA A 1018 -1.36 14.36 -4.31
C ALA A 1018 -2.65 14.94 -4.90
N LYS A 1019 -3.48 15.61 -4.08
CA LYS A 1019 -4.72 16.24 -4.53
C LYS A 1019 -4.48 17.30 -5.60
N TRP A 1020 -3.63 18.30 -5.32
CA TRP A 1020 -3.39 19.42 -6.21
C TRP A 1020 -2.40 19.11 -7.34
N GLY A 1021 -1.63 18.03 -7.22
CA GLY A 1021 -0.69 17.56 -8.23
C GLY A 1021 -1.16 16.36 -9.06
N GLY A 1022 -2.35 15.81 -8.79
CA GLY A 1022 -2.80 14.54 -9.38
C GLY A 1022 -4.23 14.49 -9.90
N PHE A 1023 -5.00 15.56 -9.70
CA PHE A 1023 -6.40 15.68 -10.14
C PHE A 1023 -6.55 15.66 -11.67
N ILE A 1024 -7.77 15.44 -12.14
CA ILE A 1024 -8.16 15.52 -13.54
C ILE A 1024 -9.00 16.79 -13.69
N ASP A 1025 -8.45 17.83 -14.30
CA ASP A 1025 -9.15 19.11 -14.53
C ASP A 1025 -10.26 18.95 -15.59
N GLN A 1026 -11.47 18.60 -15.17
CA GLN A 1026 -12.59 18.32 -16.06
C GLN A 1026 -13.23 19.61 -16.58
N ASN A 1027 -13.16 20.69 -15.80
CA ASN A 1027 -13.83 21.95 -16.07
C ASN A 1027 -12.88 23.06 -16.62
N GLY A 1028 -11.57 22.81 -16.62
CA GLY A 1028 -10.53 23.69 -17.18
C GLY A 1028 -10.13 24.87 -16.29
N ASN A 1029 -10.46 24.83 -14.99
CA ASN A 1029 -10.18 25.91 -14.04
C ASN A 1029 -8.82 25.78 -13.34
N ARG A 1030 -8.10 24.65 -13.54
CA ARG A 1030 -6.81 24.32 -12.94
C ARG A 1030 -6.83 24.20 -11.41
N THR A 1031 -7.95 23.85 -10.82
CA THR A 1031 -8.11 23.64 -9.37
C THR A 1031 -8.97 22.40 -9.10
N PRO A 1032 -8.66 21.58 -8.09
CA PRO A 1032 -9.45 20.40 -7.72
C PRO A 1032 -10.69 20.78 -6.90
N ASP A 1033 -11.62 21.54 -7.49
CA ASP A 1033 -12.79 22.09 -6.79
C ASP A 1033 -14.03 21.18 -6.87
N ASP A 1034 -14.07 20.26 -7.83
CA ASP A 1034 -15.08 19.20 -7.91
C ASP A 1034 -14.50 17.87 -7.37
N PRO A 1035 -15.15 17.20 -6.39
CA PRO A 1035 -14.70 15.91 -5.86
C PRO A 1035 -14.43 14.85 -6.94
N THR A 1036 -15.18 14.86 -8.05
CA THR A 1036 -15.00 13.89 -9.13
C THR A 1036 -13.69 14.07 -9.91
N GLU A 1037 -12.98 15.18 -9.71
CA GLU A 1037 -11.67 15.44 -10.31
C GLU A 1037 -10.53 14.78 -9.55
N TRP A 1038 -10.70 14.47 -8.26
CA TRP A 1038 -9.60 14.01 -7.40
C TRP A 1038 -9.95 12.83 -6.48
N ASP A 1039 -11.22 12.50 -6.30
CA ASP A 1039 -11.75 11.42 -5.46
C ASP A 1039 -12.91 10.74 -6.20
N SER A 1040 -12.55 10.07 -7.29
CA SER A 1040 -13.47 9.36 -8.18
C SER A 1040 -13.53 7.85 -7.88
N ALA A 1041 -12.57 7.35 -7.09
CA ALA A 1041 -12.51 5.97 -6.65
C ALA A 1041 -12.08 5.90 -5.18
N ASP A 1042 -12.54 4.86 -4.50
CA ASP A 1042 -12.14 4.59 -3.11
C ASP A 1042 -10.70 4.06 -3.00
N VAL A 1043 -10.19 3.92 -1.77
CA VAL A 1043 -8.86 3.37 -1.47
C VAL A 1043 -8.65 1.94 -1.98
N GLN A 1044 -9.70 1.18 -2.32
CA GLN A 1044 -9.60 -0.13 -2.97
C GLN A 1044 -9.57 -0.03 -4.50
N GLY A 1045 -9.71 1.17 -5.05
CA GLY A 1045 -9.72 1.47 -6.48
C GLY A 1045 -11.07 1.24 -7.15
N ASN A 1046 -12.17 1.08 -6.39
CA ASN A 1046 -13.50 0.95 -6.99
C ASN A 1046 -13.96 2.31 -7.49
N THR A 1047 -14.27 2.42 -8.78
CA THR A 1047 -14.72 3.68 -9.39
C THR A 1047 -16.17 4.00 -9.05
N GLY A 1048 -16.49 5.28 -8.82
CA GLY A 1048 -17.85 5.75 -8.52
C GLY A 1048 -18.21 5.71 -7.03
N THR A 1049 -17.28 5.31 -6.17
CA THR A 1049 -17.32 5.46 -4.72
C THR A 1049 -16.28 6.49 -4.32
N SER A 1050 -16.69 7.53 -3.58
CA SER A 1050 -15.80 8.57 -3.05
C SER A 1050 -15.61 8.34 -1.56
N ASP A 1051 -14.39 8.47 -1.07
CA ASP A 1051 -14.01 8.24 0.33
C ASP A 1051 -13.36 9.47 1.01
N GLY A 1052 -13.25 10.58 0.29
CA GLY A 1052 -12.63 11.82 0.74
C GLY A 1052 -11.10 11.79 0.71
N ILE A 1053 -10.49 10.74 0.13
CA ILE A 1053 -9.06 10.55 -0.01
C ILE A 1053 -8.71 10.72 -1.50
N PRO A 1054 -7.70 11.55 -1.83
CA PRO A 1054 -7.30 11.71 -3.21
C PRO A 1054 -6.88 10.38 -3.84
N ASP A 1055 -7.33 10.17 -5.06
CA ASP A 1055 -7.03 9.04 -5.93
C ASP A 1055 -5.52 8.75 -6.08
N THR A 1056 -4.69 9.78 -5.90
CA THR A 1056 -3.23 9.71 -6.00
C THR A 1056 -2.53 9.71 -4.63
N PHE A 1057 -3.29 9.66 -3.53
CA PHE A 1057 -2.77 9.63 -2.17
C PHE A 1057 -3.02 8.26 -1.53
N PHE A 1058 -1.94 7.61 -1.09
CA PHE A 1058 -2.02 6.31 -0.43
C PHE A 1058 -1.55 6.45 1.01
N PRO A 1059 -2.46 6.61 1.99
CA PRO A 1059 -2.09 6.64 3.40
C PRO A 1059 -1.69 5.24 3.84
N LEU A 1060 -0.43 5.03 4.18
CA LEU A 1060 0.10 3.71 4.53
C LEU A 1060 0.27 3.57 6.04
N SER A 1061 -0.84 3.63 6.80
CA SER A 1061 -0.84 3.28 8.22
C SER A 1061 -0.44 1.81 8.43
N ASN A 1062 -0.94 0.93 7.57
CA ASN A 1062 -0.52 -0.46 7.45
C ASN A 1062 0.58 -0.58 6.36
N PRO A 1063 1.84 -0.84 6.72
CA PRO A 1063 2.92 -0.99 5.74
C PRO A 1063 2.72 -2.15 4.77
N GLY A 1064 1.93 -3.17 5.14
CA GLY A 1064 1.63 -4.30 4.26
C GLY A 1064 0.87 -3.92 3.00
N LEU A 1065 0.22 -2.74 2.97
CA LEU A 1065 -0.47 -2.22 1.80
C LEU A 1065 0.46 -1.51 0.80
N LEU A 1066 1.74 -1.29 1.14
CA LEU A 1066 2.68 -0.54 0.31
C LEU A 1066 2.83 -1.14 -1.10
N GLU A 1067 2.96 -2.46 -1.21
CA GLU A 1067 3.10 -3.11 -2.52
C GLU A 1067 1.85 -2.89 -3.38
N ALA A 1068 0.66 -3.07 -2.81
CA ALA A 1068 -0.61 -2.86 -3.51
C ALA A 1068 -0.80 -1.38 -3.92
N ALA A 1069 -0.43 -0.43 -3.06
CA ALA A 1069 -0.45 1.00 -3.36
C ALA A 1069 0.49 1.35 -4.52
N LEU A 1070 1.71 0.80 -4.52
CA LEU A 1070 2.68 1.01 -5.60
C LEU A 1070 2.22 0.36 -6.91
N VAL A 1071 1.65 -0.85 -6.87
CA VAL A 1071 1.03 -1.49 -8.04
C VAL A 1071 -0.07 -0.60 -8.61
N THR A 1072 -0.97 -0.10 -7.75
CA THR A 1072 -2.07 0.79 -8.18
C THR A 1072 -1.53 2.08 -8.79
N ALA A 1073 -0.54 2.72 -8.18
CA ALA A 1073 0.10 3.92 -8.71
C ALA A 1073 0.77 3.66 -10.07
N PHE A 1074 1.52 2.56 -10.20
CA PHE A 1074 2.22 2.22 -11.43
C PHE A 1074 1.27 1.75 -12.55
N ASP A 1075 0.21 1.02 -12.22
CA ASP A 1075 -0.86 0.69 -13.17
C ASP A 1075 -1.55 1.96 -13.67
N ARG A 1076 -1.80 2.96 -12.81
CA ARG A 1076 -2.32 4.27 -13.22
C ARG A 1076 -1.32 5.03 -14.10
N ILE A 1077 -0.03 5.02 -13.77
CA ILE A 1077 1.03 5.63 -14.60
C ILE A 1077 1.12 4.95 -15.97
N HIS A 1078 1.04 3.63 -16.01
CA HIS A 1078 1.11 2.83 -17.22
C HIS A 1078 -0.14 2.99 -18.10
N SER A 1079 -1.32 3.07 -17.48
CA SER A 1079 -2.61 3.17 -18.18
C SER A 1079 -3.03 4.59 -18.54
N ARG A 1080 -2.49 5.63 -17.89
CA ARG A 1080 -2.74 7.02 -18.26
C ARG A 1080 -2.24 7.22 -19.70
N ALA A 1081 -3.20 7.26 -20.61
CA ALA A 1081 -3.00 7.57 -22.01
C ALA A 1081 -2.17 8.85 -22.08
N VAL A 1082 -1.10 8.78 -22.87
CA VAL A 1082 -0.37 9.92 -23.44
C VAL A 1082 -1.35 11.09 -23.64
N PRO A 1083 -1.05 12.32 -23.17
CA PRO A 1083 -1.85 13.47 -23.57
C PRO A 1083 -2.04 13.41 -25.08
N ASP A 1084 -3.29 13.60 -25.55
CA ASP A 1084 -3.73 13.42 -26.93
C ASP A 1084 -2.55 13.67 -27.89
N TRP A 1085 -1.97 12.60 -28.43
CA TRP A 1085 -0.71 12.68 -29.20
C TRP A 1085 -0.84 13.65 -30.39
N ARG A 1086 -2.07 13.97 -30.79
CA ARG A 1086 -2.42 15.00 -31.79
C ARG A 1086 -2.09 16.43 -31.35
N THR A 1087 -2.03 16.70 -30.05
CA THR A 1087 -1.57 17.99 -29.47
C THR A 1087 -0.05 18.07 -29.34
N CYS A 1088 0.62 16.92 -29.37
CA CYS A 1088 2.07 16.76 -29.45
C CYS A 1088 2.62 16.65 -30.88
N ALA A 1089 1.71 16.53 -31.85
CA ALA A 1089 2.03 16.46 -33.25
C ALA A 1089 2.72 17.75 -33.70
N GLY A 1090 4.01 17.66 -34.05
CA GLY A 1090 4.61 18.65 -34.95
C GLY A 1090 3.86 18.74 -36.28
N ALA A 1091 4.46 19.38 -37.29
CA ALA A 1091 3.86 19.41 -38.63
C ALA A 1091 3.48 17.99 -39.10
N ASP A 1092 2.31 17.84 -39.71
CA ASP A 1092 1.88 16.69 -40.51
C ASP A 1092 1.93 17.17 -41.96
N THR A 1093 2.95 16.74 -42.72
CA THR A 1093 3.21 17.32 -44.06
C THR A 1093 2.27 16.78 -45.11
N ASP A 1094 1.78 15.56 -44.95
CA ASP A 1094 0.99 14.88 -45.96
C ASP A 1094 -0.52 14.79 -45.61
N GLY A 1095 -0.88 15.15 -44.38
CA GLY A 1095 -2.24 15.37 -43.92
C GLY A 1095 -3.00 14.08 -43.67
N ASP A 1096 -2.29 12.99 -43.41
CA ASP A 1096 -2.90 11.67 -43.17
C ASP A 1096 -3.34 11.46 -41.71
N GLY A 1097 -3.04 12.42 -40.84
CA GLY A 1097 -3.37 12.41 -39.43
C GLY A 1097 -2.25 11.90 -38.53
N ILE A 1098 -1.12 11.45 -39.07
CA ILE A 1098 0.08 11.04 -38.33
C ILE A 1098 1.14 12.15 -38.42
N PRO A 1099 1.75 12.60 -37.31
CA PRO A 1099 2.67 13.73 -37.34
C PRO A 1099 4.01 13.32 -37.97
N ASN A 1100 4.71 14.24 -38.63
CA ASN A 1100 5.99 13.97 -39.32
C ASN A 1100 7.04 13.22 -38.48
N LEU A 1101 7.03 13.37 -37.15
CA LEU A 1101 7.98 12.70 -36.25
C LEU A 1101 7.70 11.20 -36.14
N TYR A 1102 6.43 10.81 -36.24
CA TYR A 1102 5.92 9.45 -36.05
C TYR A 1102 5.48 8.79 -37.37
N ASP A 1103 5.53 9.54 -38.46
CA ASP A 1103 5.11 9.10 -39.78
C ASP A 1103 6.23 8.35 -40.52
N ASN A 1104 6.02 7.05 -40.75
CA ASN A 1104 6.93 6.19 -41.52
C ASN A 1104 6.90 6.48 -43.04
N CYS A 1105 6.02 7.39 -43.50
CA CYS A 1105 6.00 7.94 -44.85
C CYS A 1105 5.66 9.45 -44.89
N LYS A 1106 6.45 10.32 -44.25
CA LYS A 1106 6.31 11.81 -44.15
C LYS A 1106 5.63 12.61 -45.27
N LEU A 1107 5.70 12.15 -46.52
CA LEU A 1107 5.24 12.87 -47.71
C LEU A 1107 4.16 12.10 -48.48
N VAL A 1108 3.76 10.91 -48.03
CA VAL A 1108 2.88 10.00 -48.75
C VAL A 1108 1.85 9.44 -47.76
N PRO A 1109 0.59 9.92 -47.82
CA PRO A 1109 -0.42 9.59 -46.83
C PRO A 1109 -0.61 8.09 -46.64
N ASN A 1110 -0.37 7.61 -45.43
CA ASN A 1110 -0.61 6.25 -44.98
C ASN A 1110 -1.02 6.21 -43.51
N ALA A 1111 -2.24 6.67 -43.24
CA ALA A 1111 -2.81 6.68 -41.89
C ALA A 1111 -2.76 5.32 -41.16
N ASN A 1112 -2.59 4.20 -41.87
CA ASN A 1112 -2.44 2.86 -41.29
C ASN A 1112 -0.99 2.48 -40.90
N GLN A 1113 0.00 3.31 -41.25
CA GLN A 1113 1.42 3.18 -40.95
C GLN A 1113 1.99 1.78 -41.23
N ARG A 1114 1.47 1.08 -42.25
CA ARG A 1114 1.90 -0.29 -42.56
C ARG A 1114 3.38 -0.34 -42.94
N ASP A 1115 4.15 -1.09 -42.17
CA ASP A 1115 5.57 -1.41 -42.38
C ASP A 1115 5.75 -2.92 -42.12
N SER A 1116 5.89 -3.70 -43.19
CA SER A 1116 5.84 -5.17 -43.15
C SER A 1116 7.20 -5.81 -42.88
N ASN A 1117 8.29 -5.12 -43.21
CA ASN A 1117 9.68 -5.55 -42.99
C ASN A 1117 10.32 -4.90 -41.74
N GLN A 1118 9.62 -3.96 -41.08
CA GLN A 1118 9.99 -3.28 -39.84
C GLN A 1118 11.29 -2.49 -39.91
N ASP A 1119 11.58 -1.89 -41.07
CA ASP A 1119 12.80 -1.11 -41.26
C ASP A 1119 12.62 0.40 -41.03
N GLY A 1120 11.41 0.83 -40.66
CA GLY A 1120 11.07 2.22 -40.35
C GLY A 1120 10.59 3.03 -41.55
N PHE A 1121 10.43 2.41 -42.72
CA PHE A 1121 9.77 3.00 -43.89
C PHE A 1121 8.47 2.26 -44.20
N GLY A 1122 7.38 3.01 -44.40
CA GLY A 1122 6.09 2.38 -44.69
C GLY A 1122 6.04 1.77 -46.08
N ASN A 1123 5.36 0.63 -46.25
CA ASN A 1123 5.17 -0.09 -47.52
C ASN A 1123 4.72 0.82 -48.68
N VAL A 1124 4.00 1.92 -48.41
CA VAL A 1124 3.53 2.80 -49.47
C VAL A 1124 4.63 3.67 -50.08
N CYS A 1125 5.66 3.98 -49.30
CA CYS A 1125 6.78 4.83 -49.67
C CYS A 1125 8.11 4.06 -49.74
N ASP A 1126 8.10 2.77 -49.39
CA ASP A 1126 9.22 1.85 -49.51
C ASP A 1126 8.98 0.78 -50.58
N ALA A 1127 9.78 0.82 -51.64
CA ALA A 1127 9.80 -0.20 -52.68
C ALA A 1127 11.18 -0.85 -52.84
N ASP A 1128 12.05 -0.69 -51.84
CA ASP A 1128 13.42 -1.19 -51.79
C ASP A 1128 13.44 -2.58 -51.15
N LEU A 1129 13.08 -3.59 -51.96
CA LEU A 1129 12.84 -4.96 -51.48
C LEU A 1129 14.13 -5.71 -51.09
N ASP A 1130 15.31 -5.13 -51.32
CA ASP A 1130 16.60 -5.62 -50.83
C ASP A 1130 17.26 -4.73 -49.76
N ASN A 1131 16.56 -3.68 -49.30
CA ASN A 1131 16.97 -2.72 -48.27
C ASN A 1131 18.35 -2.10 -48.56
N SER A 1132 18.65 -1.80 -49.83
CA SER A 1132 19.91 -1.18 -50.26
C SER A 1132 19.96 0.35 -50.08
N GLY A 1133 18.84 0.95 -49.68
CA GLY A 1133 18.57 2.39 -49.55
C GLY A 1133 18.10 3.07 -50.83
N PHE A 1134 17.91 2.34 -51.95
CA PHE A 1134 17.56 2.89 -53.26
C PHE A 1134 16.76 1.92 -54.13
N VAL A 1135 15.58 2.35 -54.56
CA VAL A 1135 14.71 1.56 -55.45
C VAL A 1135 15.28 1.51 -56.86
N ASN A 1136 15.75 0.35 -57.30
CA ASN A 1136 16.49 0.17 -58.54
C ASN A 1136 16.06 -1.10 -59.32
N THR A 1137 16.87 -1.50 -60.31
CA THR A 1137 16.57 -2.65 -61.17
C THR A 1137 16.57 -4.00 -60.45
N VAL A 1138 17.30 -4.12 -59.33
CA VAL A 1138 17.32 -5.30 -58.47
C VAL A 1138 15.96 -5.45 -57.78
N ASP A 1139 15.44 -4.37 -57.21
CA ASP A 1139 14.09 -4.33 -56.61
C ASP A 1139 13.01 -4.65 -57.63
N LEU A 1140 13.15 -4.15 -58.86
CA LEU A 1140 12.19 -4.47 -59.92
C LEU A 1140 12.21 -5.97 -60.27
N ALA A 1141 13.36 -6.63 -60.16
CA ALA A 1141 13.47 -8.07 -60.35
C ALA A 1141 12.82 -8.84 -59.20
N LEU A 1142 13.00 -8.39 -57.96
CA LEU A 1142 12.36 -8.96 -56.76
C LEU A 1142 10.84 -8.77 -56.79
N PHE A 1143 10.38 -7.56 -57.11
CA PHE A 1143 8.97 -7.23 -57.24
C PHE A 1143 8.29 -8.09 -58.32
N LYS A 1144 8.95 -8.29 -59.48
CA LYS A 1144 8.44 -9.18 -60.54
C LYS A 1144 8.33 -10.63 -60.12
N GLN A 1145 9.22 -11.12 -59.25
CA GLN A 1145 9.14 -12.48 -58.71
C GLN A 1145 7.95 -12.64 -57.76
N ARG A 1146 7.56 -11.55 -57.09
CA ARG A 1146 6.43 -11.49 -56.15
C ARG A 1146 5.11 -11.06 -56.83
N PHE A 1147 5.13 -10.77 -58.12
CA PHE A 1147 3.93 -10.33 -58.82
C PHE A 1147 2.87 -11.45 -58.89
N GLY A 1148 1.66 -11.17 -58.39
CA GLY A 1148 0.58 -12.12 -58.25
C GLY A 1148 0.62 -12.97 -56.98
N THR A 1149 1.49 -12.66 -56.01
CA THR A 1149 1.54 -13.31 -54.70
C THR A 1149 0.86 -12.45 -53.61
N HIS A 1150 0.88 -12.93 -52.36
CA HIS A 1150 0.43 -12.20 -51.17
C HIS A 1150 1.65 -11.78 -50.31
N ASP A 1151 2.78 -11.50 -50.96
CA ASP A 1151 4.00 -11.06 -50.29
C ASP A 1151 3.75 -9.69 -49.65
N ALA A 1152 3.83 -9.63 -48.32
CA ALA A 1152 3.43 -8.45 -47.56
C ALA A 1152 4.30 -7.23 -47.88
N ASP A 1153 5.59 -7.42 -48.17
CA ASP A 1153 6.55 -6.33 -48.45
C ASP A 1153 6.37 -5.76 -49.86
N ALA A 1154 6.02 -6.61 -50.84
CA ALA A 1154 5.75 -6.18 -52.20
C ALA A 1154 4.30 -5.67 -52.43
N ASP A 1155 3.42 -5.82 -51.45
CA ASP A 1155 2.06 -5.26 -51.43
C ASP A 1155 2.10 -3.82 -50.88
N LEU A 1156 2.38 -2.88 -51.78
CA LEU A 1156 2.61 -1.45 -51.49
C LEU A 1156 1.32 -0.68 -51.23
N ASN A 1157 0.14 -1.26 -51.50
CA ASN A 1157 -1.13 -0.60 -51.33
C ASN A 1157 -1.99 -1.13 -50.16
N GLY A 1158 -1.67 -2.28 -49.58
CA GLY A 1158 -2.45 -2.78 -48.46
C GLY A 1158 -3.61 -3.69 -48.83
N ASP A 1159 -3.80 -4.04 -50.10
CA ASP A 1159 -4.99 -4.76 -50.57
C ASP A 1159 -4.89 -6.29 -50.44
N GLY A 1160 -3.73 -6.80 -50.00
CA GLY A 1160 -3.46 -8.21 -49.77
C GLY A 1160 -2.93 -8.96 -50.99
N PHE A 1161 -2.75 -8.31 -52.15
CA PHE A 1161 -2.27 -8.92 -53.38
C PHE A 1161 -1.30 -8.04 -54.14
N VAL A 1162 -0.09 -8.55 -54.44
CA VAL A 1162 0.88 -7.85 -55.28
C VAL A 1162 0.39 -7.83 -56.73
N ASN A 1163 -0.08 -6.68 -57.21
CA ASN A 1163 -0.75 -6.58 -58.49
C ASN A 1163 -0.32 -5.33 -59.30
N THR A 1164 -1.06 -5.03 -60.37
CA THR A 1164 -0.75 -3.90 -61.25
C THR A 1164 -0.80 -2.53 -60.56
N VAL A 1165 -1.56 -2.41 -59.47
CA VAL A 1165 -1.65 -1.21 -58.64
C VAL A 1165 -0.36 -1.01 -57.86
N ASP A 1166 0.21 -2.07 -57.28
CA ASP A 1166 1.52 -2.03 -56.63
C ASP A 1166 2.62 -1.74 -57.64
N LEU A 1167 2.54 -2.32 -58.84
CA LEU A 1167 3.49 -2.01 -59.90
C LEU A 1167 3.44 -0.53 -60.30
N ALA A 1168 2.28 0.12 -60.21
CA ALA A 1168 2.15 1.55 -60.45
C ALA A 1168 2.83 2.37 -59.35
N LYS A 1169 2.68 1.98 -58.07
CA LYS A 1169 3.38 2.61 -56.94
C LYS A 1169 4.89 2.40 -57.01
N PHE A 1170 5.32 1.17 -57.25
CA PHE A 1170 6.73 0.82 -57.46
C PHE A 1170 7.38 1.71 -58.55
N LYS A 1171 6.70 1.91 -59.67
CA LYS A 1171 7.19 2.78 -60.77
C LYS A 1171 7.33 4.24 -60.37
N LEU A 1172 6.53 4.74 -59.43
CA LEU A 1172 6.64 6.11 -58.91
C LEU A 1172 7.86 6.28 -58.00
N LEU A 1173 8.31 5.19 -57.39
CA LEU A 1173 9.47 5.13 -56.48
C LEU A 1173 10.76 4.72 -57.21
N PHE A 1174 10.67 4.11 -58.38
CA PHE A 1174 11.82 3.65 -59.16
C PHE A 1174 12.82 4.79 -59.46
N GLY A 1175 14.08 4.57 -59.07
CA GLY A 1175 15.17 5.54 -59.21
C GLY A 1175 15.23 6.59 -58.10
N LYS A 1176 14.44 6.45 -57.03
CA LYS A 1176 14.46 7.33 -55.84
C LYS A 1176 15.09 6.61 -54.64
N ALA A 1177 15.58 7.39 -53.68
CA ALA A 1177 15.91 6.89 -52.35
C ALA A 1177 14.62 6.54 -51.59
N VAL A 1178 14.72 5.65 -50.60
CA VAL A 1178 13.63 5.34 -49.66
C VAL A 1178 13.27 6.55 -48.81
N GLY A 1179 11.98 6.75 -48.53
CA GLY A 1179 11.51 7.88 -47.72
C GLY A 1179 11.64 9.26 -48.40
N PRO A 1180 11.42 10.37 -47.67
CA PRO A 1180 11.87 10.59 -46.29
C PRO A 1180 10.90 10.06 -45.23
N SER A 1181 11.44 9.50 -44.13
CA SER A 1181 10.69 9.06 -42.94
C SER A 1181 10.95 9.96 -41.73
N GLY A 1182 9.98 10.04 -40.80
CA GLY A 1182 10.08 10.59 -39.43
C GLY A 1182 11.16 9.95 -38.60
N TYR A 1183 11.29 8.66 -38.81
CA TYR A 1183 12.11 7.75 -38.07
C TYR A 1183 13.59 7.82 -38.47
N ARG A 1184 14.40 8.35 -37.57
CA ARG A 1184 15.73 7.81 -37.27
C ARG A 1184 16.00 7.87 -35.78
#